data_AF-A0A1G0YFN7-F1
#
_entry.id   AF-A0A1G0YFN7-F1
#
_cell.length_a   1.000
_cell.length_b   1.000
_cell.length_c   1.000
_cell.angle_alpha   90.00
_cell.angle_beta   90.00
_cell.angle_gamma   90.00
#
_symmetry.space_group_name_H-M   'P 1'
#
loop_
_entity.id
_entity.type
_entity.pdbx_description
1 polymer ?
#
loop_
_entity_poly.entity_id
_entity_poly.type
_entity_poly.pdbx_seq_one_letter_code
_entity_poly.pdbx_strand_id
1 'polypeptide(L)'
;MLPNDYKEEWYLKLKLLYETPYVISHLTDEPNGQLDVQAFIDKKDHCWEVLDTTKKNEKKTLILTSWCFQHLNHFRGLINFLVDLIEDNFAIYMPQEDTLVNIKESFFSELAAFTPITTQKARLMAARVSLSNDKIDIINLQRLRELARQIKETTPYGVYKLPREGDIYDANRPLNLSSDQIRVIEEAIDPDDEIHYVFQKDTAPFLHPVKQHIKTLKINDNLSTEEVDFIALVAPSLETLIFSSCGVFSTNLPCLKTLVLSGSTLSSAQLSTLLKMTPNLENLTINYCPNLTGQSLTLDSEQLRNLKTLSTFSALNSVQLASLLEVTCQLEELYIMDNDHGEPGNCFFSTHQLTPQLKNLKVLTMSQSTLSLLTLANILQSTPQLEKIQLYRALKMGSDHLQLPSLNRLKTVSLTCDSLTSYQLSEMIASAPYVENLTISCLNSHGTPLNLRRTQLSHLKELRIDSTPCLYSEQFFTIIANASNLEKLEISFHDSIGESIPSVKLGQLEHLKSVEIGNQPFTLKQFHILLNAAHYIESLTIHFSKFKYLLELQPGQLPRLQYFNISWSEVTPNELSALLAAAPHLVLLELFDCANLGVGKRSLCLRANHITQLRNIALDKMAKKIRQLSQESEVSGFYFNGKDREQIPPDQNTHLIDGQLSTDEPRTFESKQLFKGHAGHAPDTRIYHLQSLRFVRPFLYREYVPTLETLEKTNAVIFPSAQKIRDSFENTDNYNTKYHFYGQTTLTGLKPHTWNQLPALSVSDRLLGYFSNLHSEYEIRWDNTSGYYYIKVSKPSSGIISYVIESKPEFTIAQDSSPESLMTLMKSLQFQSDGTLIKNKAYTYLKTRPCDELIYALTQFCTFPNSAIKKITGSPMDIFNQLIKIRTGACRHRAKLFVALASELGLTASLIQNKAHSFVTVLDETRVCRAIDLGGIPVRIVEMEMPDLPEEIIVTPDNPFQTWNTQPLKARDMTSLAVELKCQSFQRHLVILDNEEAIEALHTAVVDKSMRCFFKRGSPPPQRREGLVY
;
A
#
# COMPACT_ATOMS: atom_id res chain seq x y z
N MET A 1 1.70 -3.64 -16.39
CA MET A 1 1.24 -4.10 -17.73
C MET A 1 2.15 -5.20 -18.28
N LEU A 2 1.70 -6.45 -18.19
CA LEU A 2 2.26 -7.60 -18.91
C LEU A 2 2.09 -7.41 -20.44
N PRO A 3 2.93 -8.01 -21.31
CA PRO A 3 2.69 -8.04 -22.76
C PRO A 3 1.31 -8.67 -23.06
N ASN A 4 0.62 -8.20 -24.11
CA ASN A 4 -0.75 -8.63 -24.42
C ASN A 4 -0.88 -10.15 -24.55
N ASP A 5 0.10 -10.82 -25.16
CA ASP A 5 0.08 -12.28 -25.37
C ASP A 5 0.10 -13.05 -24.05
N TYR A 6 0.75 -12.51 -23.01
CA TYR A 6 0.75 -13.12 -21.66
C TYR A 6 -0.54 -12.84 -20.90
N LYS A 7 -1.23 -11.72 -21.18
CA LYS A 7 -2.50 -11.40 -20.51
C LYS A 7 -3.59 -12.38 -20.90
N GLU A 8 -3.68 -12.76 -22.17
CA GLU A 8 -4.72 -13.67 -22.64
C GLU A 8 -4.58 -15.07 -22.04
N GLU A 9 -3.35 -15.63 -22.03
CA GLU A 9 -3.07 -16.90 -21.36
C GLU A 9 -3.40 -16.84 -19.86
N TRP A 10 -3.11 -15.69 -19.23
CA TRP A 10 -3.43 -15.48 -17.83
C TRP A 10 -4.94 -15.43 -17.55
N TYR A 11 -5.71 -14.68 -18.34
CA TYR A 11 -7.17 -14.66 -18.21
C TYR A 11 -7.81 -16.03 -18.49
N LEU A 12 -7.23 -16.81 -19.40
CA LEU A 12 -7.65 -18.18 -19.68
C LEU A 12 -7.44 -19.06 -18.43
N LYS A 13 -6.27 -18.98 -17.78
CA LYS A 13 -5.99 -19.69 -16.52
C LYS A 13 -6.94 -19.29 -15.39
N LEU A 14 -7.31 -18.00 -15.32
CA LEU A 14 -8.29 -17.49 -14.36
C LEU A 14 -9.76 -17.81 -14.72
N LYS A 15 -10.01 -18.44 -15.87
CA LYS A 15 -11.35 -18.75 -16.41
C LYS A 15 -12.22 -17.51 -16.65
N LEU A 16 -11.59 -16.37 -16.92
CA LEU A 16 -12.24 -15.08 -17.22
C LEU A 16 -12.57 -14.92 -18.71
N LEU A 17 -12.13 -15.86 -19.55
CA LEU A 17 -12.49 -15.93 -20.96
C LEU A 17 -13.51 -17.05 -21.21
N TYR A 18 -14.28 -16.93 -22.29
CA TYR A 18 -15.16 -17.98 -22.79
C TYR A 18 -14.90 -18.20 -24.29
N GLU A 19 -15.08 -19.43 -24.75
CA GLU A 19 -14.85 -19.78 -26.16
C GLU A 19 -16.10 -19.48 -26.98
N THR A 20 -15.96 -18.66 -28.02
CA THR A 20 -16.98 -18.49 -29.06
C THR A 20 -16.55 -19.19 -30.34
N PRO A 21 -17.44 -19.96 -30.99
CA PRO A 21 -17.18 -20.42 -32.35
C PRO A 21 -17.15 -19.19 -33.26
N TYR A 22 -16.01 -18.95 -33.89
CA TYR A 22 -15.82 -17.89 -34.87
C TYR A 22 -15.54 -18.54 -36.23
N VAL A 23 -16.47 -18.31 -37.15
CA VAL A 23 -16.34 -18.81 -38.53
C VAL A 23 -15.45 -17.83 -39.29
N ILE A 24 -14.27 -18.29 -39.69
CA ILE A 24 -13.37 -17.54 -40.57
C ILE A 24 -13.57 -18.07 -41.98
N SER A 25 -14.05 -17.21 -42.87
CA SER A 25 -13.95 -17.42 -44.30
C SER A 25 -12.54 -17.10 -44.75
N HIS A 26 -11.83 -18.06 -45.31
CA HIS A 26 -10.58 -17.81 -46.01
C HIS A 26 -10.58 -18.48 -47.37
N LEU A 27 -9.88 -17.88 -48.33
CA LEU A 27 -9.76 -18.40 -49.68
C LEU A 27 -8.66 -19.45 -49.73
N THR A 28 -8.93 -20.57 -50.40
CA THR A 28 -7.99 -21.67 -50.61
C THR A 28 -7.93 -22.04 -52.10
N ASP A 29 -6.87 -22.76 -52.48
CA ASP A 29 -6.70 -23.33 -53.83
C ASP A 29 -7.46 -24.65 -54.00
N GLU A 30 -7.79 -25.31 -52.89
CA GLU A 30 -8.48 -26.59 -52.92
C GLU A 30 -9.96 -26.35 -53.21
N PRO A 31 -10.60 -27.13 -54.10
CA PRO A 31 -12.02 -27.00 -54.41
C PRO A 31 -12.92 -27.55 -53.30
N ASN A 32 -12.70 -27.09 -52.07
CA ASN A 32 -13.51 -27.32 -50.89
C ASN A 32 -14.17 -25.99 -50.49
N GLY A 33 -15.49 -25.97 -50.32
CA GLY A 33 -16.23 -24.75 -49.98
C GLY A 33 -16.90 -24.05 -51.17
N GLN A 34 -17.24 -22.77 -51.00
CA GLN A 34 -18.00 -21.98 -51.98
C GLN A 34 -17.03 -21.21 -52.89
N LEU A 35 -17.21 -21.27 -54.21
CA LEU A 35 -16.38 -20.49 -55.13
C LEU A 35 -16.67 -18.99 -54.94
N ASP A 36 -15.66 -18.21 -54.54
CA ASP A 36 -15.68 -16.76 -54.62
C ASP A 36 -15.52 -16.36 -56.09
N VAL A 37 -16.67 -16.08 -56.71
CA VAL A 37 -16.78 -15.75 -58.12
C VAL A 37 -15.95 -14.52 -58.47
N GLN A 38 -15.80 -13.55 -57.57
CA GLN A 38 -15.01 -12.35 -57.83
C GLN A 38 -13.52 -12.66 -57.79
N ALA A 39 -13.05 -13.40 -56.78
CA ALA A 39 -11.67 -13.86 -56.71
C ALA A 39 -11.29 -14.72 -57.93
N PHE A 40 -12.21 -15.58 -58.37
CA PHE A 40 -12.06 -16.40 -59.57
C PHE A 40 -11.99 -15.56 -60.86
N ILE A 41 -12.88 -14.58 -61.03
CA ILE A 41 -12.87 -13.64 -62.17
C ILE A 41 -11.57 -12.83 -62.20
N ASP A 42 -11.11 -12.40 -61.02
CA ASP A 42 -9.85 -11.67 -60.84
C ASP A 42 -8.61 -12.55 -61.07
N LYS A 43 -8.79 -13.86 -61.36
CA LYS A 43 -7.74 -14.87 -61.54
C LYS A 43 -6.80 -14.96 -60.32
N LYS A 44 -7.35 -14.84 -59.11
CA LYS A 44 -6.61 -15.14 -57.89
C LYS A 44 -6.50 -16.65 -57.76
N ASP A 45 -5.31 -17.13 -57.39
CA ASP A 45 -5.03 -18.55 -57.22
C ASP A 45 -5.96 -19.15 -56.15
N HIS A 46 -6.13 -18.44 -55.03
CA HIS A 46 -7.07 -18.79 -53.96
C HIS A 46 -8.47 -18.24 -54.27
N CYS A 47 -9.40 -19.09 -54.70
CA CYS A 47 -10.78 -18.68 -55.05
C CYS A 47 -11.88 -19.52 -54.41
N TRP A 48 -11.54 -20.53 -53.59
CA TRP A 48 -12.52 -21.33 -52.87
C TRP A 48 -12.61 -20.86 -51.42
N GLU A 49 -13.76 -20.32 -51.05
CA GLU A 49 -14.06 -19.86 -49.69
C GLU A 49 -14.38 -21.06 -48.80
N VAL A 50 -13.46 -21.38 -47.88
CA VAL A 50 -13.67 -22.37 -46.81
C VAL A 50 -14.08 -21.64 -45.54
N LEU A 51 -15.16 -22.12 -44.94
CA LEU A 51 -15.59 -21.71 -43.60
C LEU A 51 -14.89 -22.60 -42.58
N ASP A 52 -13.87 -22.07 -41.91
CA ASP A 52 -13.23 -22.76 -40.79
C ASP A 52 -13.83 -22.28 -39.47
N THR A 53 -14.30 -23.23 -38.65
CA THR A 53 -14.77 -22.93 -37.30
C THR A 53 -13.59 -22.91 -36.36
N THR A 54 -12.99 -21.74 -36.18
CA THR A 54 -11.97 -21.54 -35.14
C THR A 54 -12.64 -21.14 -33.83
N LYS A 55 -11.97 -21.42 -32.70
CA LYS A 55 -12.42 -20.93 -31.41
C LYS A 55 -11.74 -19.61 -31.12
N LYS A 56 -12.51 -18.58 -30.82
CA LYS A 56 -12.01 -17.29 -30.34
C LYS A 56 -12.34 -17.15 -28.87
N ASN A 57 -11.34 -16.84 -28.06
CA ASN A 57 -11.57 -16.49 -26.67
C ASN A 57 -12.12 -15.06 -26.59
N GLU A 58 -13.26 -14.91 -25.93
CA GLU A 58 -13.87 -13.62 -25.63
C GLU A 58 -13.90 -13.40 -24.11
N LYS A 59 -13.88 -12.13 -23.69
CA LYS A 59 -13.88 -11.76 -22.26
C LYS A 59 -15.26 -11.96 -21.68
N LYS A 60 -15.35 -12.66 -20.54
CA LYS A 60 -16.60 -12.76 -19.79
C LYS A 60 -17.00 -11.41 -19.21
N THR A 61 -18.29 -11.20 -19.08
CA THR A 61 -18.87 -10.10 -18.31
C THR A 61 -18.86 -10.47 -16.83
N LEU A 62 -18.25 -9.64 -16.00
CA LEU A 62 -18.10 -9.91 -14.57
C LEU A 62 -19.26 -9.25 -13.82
N ILE A 63 -19.99 -10.01 -13.01
CA ILE A 63 -21.09 -9.47 -12.20
C ILE A 63 -20.70 -9.56 -10.73
N LEU A 64 -20.55 -8.42 -10.08
CA LEU A 64 -20.20 -8.33 -8.66
C LEU A 64 -21.47 -8.54 -7.83
N THR A 65 -21.51 -9.55 -6.95
CA THR A 65 -22.73 -9.89 -6.18
C THR A 65 -22.55 -9.88 -4.66
N SER A 66 -21.32 -9.84 -4.16
CA SER A 66 -21.02 -10.02 -2.73
C SER A 66 -21.02 -8.70 -1.94
N TRP A 67 -21.52 -8.75 -0.70
CA TRP A 67 -21.47 -7.64 0.27
C TRP A 67 -20.06 -7.04 0.45
N CYS A 68 -19.01 -7.85 0.30
CA CYS A 68 -17.63 -7.39 0.45
C CYS A 68 -17.27 -6.22 -0.48
N PHE A 69 -18.02 -6.00 -1.57
CA PHE A 69 -17.76 -4.91 -2.50
C PHE A 69 -18.12 -3.52 -1.95
N GLN A 70 -19.02 -3.42 -0.96
CA GLN A 70 -19.28 -2.17 -0.23
C GLN A 70 -18.03 -1.70 0.54
N HIS A 71 -17.11 -2.61 0.84
CA HIS A 71 -15.91 -2.35 1.63
C HIS A 71 -14.62 -2.39 0.80
N LEU A 72 -14.73 -2.28 -0.54
CA LEU A 72 -13.59 -2.31 -1.46
C LEU A 72 -12.51 -1.29 -1.12
N ASN A 73 -12.85 -0.17 -0.48
CA ASN A 73 -11.91 0.86 -0.05
C ASN A 73 -10.79 0.31 0.88
N HIS A 74 -11.04 -0.78 1.59
CA HIS A 74 -10.03 -1.46 2.41
C HIS A 74 -9.15 -2.43 1.61
N PHE A 75 -9.54 -2.76 0.37
CA PHE A 75 -8.89 -3.75 -0.50
C PHE A 75 -8.34 -3.11 -1.77
N ARG A 76 -7.41 -2.17 -1.62
CA ARG A 76 -6.74 -1.48 -2.76
C ARG A 76 -6.21 -2.44 -3.83
N GLY A 77 -5.67 -3.60 -3.44
CA GLY A 77 -5.19 -4.59 -4.40
C GLY A 77 -6.29 -5.18 -5.28
N LEU A 78 -7.48 -5.38 -4.72
CA LEU A 78 -8.65 -5.82 -5.47
C LEU A 78 -9.22 -4.69 -6.35
N ILE A 79 -9.26 -3.45 -5.86
CA ILE A 79 -9.63 -2.29 -6.68
C ILE A 79 -8.70 -2.20 -7.89
N ASN A 80 -7.38 -2.25 -7.68
CA ASN A 80 -6.42 -2.19 -8.78
C ASN A 80 -6.60 -3.35 -9.76
N PHE A 81 -6.89 -4.56 -9.28
CA PHE A 81 -7.20 -5.69 -10.15
C PHE A 81 -8.46 -5.44 -11.00
N LEU A 82 -9.53 -4.90 -10.40
CA LEU A 82 -10.76 -4.55 -11.13
C LEU A 82 -10.54 -3.40 -12.12
N VAL A 83 -9.74 -2.39 -11.76
CA VAL A 83 -9.34 -1.29 -12.65
C VAL A 83 -8.57 -1.84 -13.85
N ASP A 84 -7.57 -2.69 -13.63
CA ASP A 84 -6.80 -3.32 -14.71
C ASP A 84 -7.71 -4.14 -15.63
N LEU A 85 -8.70 -4.86 -15.08
CA LEU A 85 -9.70 -5.56 -15.90
C LEU A 85 -10.55 -4.59 -16.75
N ILE A 86 -10.96 -3.44 -16.19
CA ILE A 86 -11.70 -2.40 -16.94
C ILE A 86 -10.82 -1.79 -18.04
N GLU A 87 -9.55 -1.47 -17.74
CA GLU A 87 -8.58 -0.98 -18.74
C GLU A 87 -8.35 -2.00 -19.85
N ASP A 88 -8.36 -3.29 -19.49
CA ASP A 88 -8.35 -4.40 -20.42
C ASP A 88 -9.74 -4.71 -21.00
N ASN A 89 -10.68 -3.76 -21.03
CA ASN A 89 -11.99 -3.85 -21.67
C ASN A 89 -12.89 -5.00 -21.19
N PHE A 90 -12.76 -5.46 -19.94
CA PHE A 90 -13.78 -6.31 -19.34
C PHE A 90 -15.03 -5.48 -19.00
N ALA A 91 -16.20 -6.00 -19.33
CA ALA A 91 -17.45 -5.43 -18.86
C ALA A 91 -17.71 -5.90 -17.43
N ILE A 92 -17.72 -4.97 -16.47
CA ILE A 92 -18.01 -5.27 -15.07
C ILE A 92 -19.34 -4.63 -14.70
N TYR A 93 -20.24 -5.39 -14.09
CA TYR A 93 -21.55 -4.93 -13.67
C TYR A 93 -21.74 -5.09 -12.17
N MET A 94 -22.50 -4.17 -11.58
CA MET A 94 -23.05 -4.32 -10.24
C MET A 94 -24.57 -4.23 -10.24
N PRO A 95 -25.25 -4.92 -9.31
CA PRO A 95 -26.67 -4.72 -9.05
C PRO A 95 -26.95 -3.33 -8.49
N GLN A 96 -27.94 -2.67 -9.07
CA GLN A 96 -28.54 -1.47 -8.52
C GLN A 96 -30.06 -1.59 -8.70
N GLU A 97 -30.80 -1.61 -7.58
CA GLU A 97 -32.24 -1.87 -7.56
C GLU A 97 -32.58 -3.21 -8.25
N ASP A 98 -33.30 -3.17 -9.38
CA ASP A 98 -33.69 -4.34 -10.17
C ASP A 98 -32.98 -4.45 -11.53
N THR A 99 -31.87 -3.72 -11.71
CA THR A 99 -31.05 -3.75 -12.94
C THR A 99 -29.56 -3.95 -12.67
N LEU A 100 -28.80 -4.28 -13.73
CA LEU A 100 -27.34 -4.33 -13.71
C LEU A 100 -26.78 -3.05 -14.32
N VAL A 101 -25.92 -2.35 -13.58
CA VAL A 101 -25.25 -1.13 -14.02
C VAL A 101 -23.78 -1.43 -14.31
N ASN A 102 -23.32 -1.03 -15.49
CA ASN A 102 -21.92 -1.21 -15.90
C ASN A 102 -21.02 -0.24 -15.13
N ILE A 103 -20.01 -0.77 -14.45
CA ILE A 103 -19.05 -0.01 -13.64
C ILE A 103 -17.99 0.59 -14.57
N LYS A 104 -17.89 1.92 -14.57
CA LYS A 104 -16.76 2.64 -15.18
C LYS A 104 -15.71 2.98 -14.11
N GLU A 105 -14.51 3.37 -14.53
CA GLU A 105 -13.43 3.74 -13.60
C GLU A 105 -13.84 4.83 -12.58
N SER A 106 -14.72 5.75 -12.98
CA SER A 106 -15.24 6.80 -12.09
C SER A 106 -16.23 6.29 -11.02
N PHE A 107 -16.73 5.05 -11.11
CA PHE A 107 -17.82 4.53 -10.27
C PHE A 107 -17.38 3.88 -8.97
N PHE A 108 -16.07 3.72 -8.69
CA PHE A 108 -15.64 3.13 -7.42
C PHE A 108 -16.08 3.95 -6.19
N SER A 109 -16.37 5.25 -6.34
CA SER A 109 -16.96 6.07 -5.30
C SER A 109 -18.44 5.76 -5.00
N GLU A 110 -19.14 5.09 -5.91
CA GLU A 110 -20.57 4.77 -5.80
C GLU A 110 -20.83 3.37 -5.22
N LEU A 111 -19.77 2.60 -4.95
CA LEU A 111 -19.86 1.27 -4.33
C LEU A 111 -20.50 1.28 -2.93
N ALA A 112 -20.60 2.45 -2.30
CA ALA A 112 -21.36 2.63 -1.06
C ALA A 112 -22.87 2.33 -1.22
N ALA A 113 -23.41 2.44 -2.44
CA ALA A 113 -24.81 2.14 -2.76
C ALA A 113 -25.04 0.70 -3.27
N PHE A 114 -23.99 -0.13 -3.29
CA PHE A 114 -24.04 -1.49 -3.81
C PHE A 114 -25.08 -2.32 -3.05
N THR A 115 -26.05 -2.91 -3.75
CA THR A 115 -27.05 -3.81 -3.13
C THR A 115 -26.77 -5.25 -3.58
N PRO A 116 -26.15 -6.09 -2.74
CA PRO A 116 -25.82 -7.47 -3.09
C PRO A 116 -27.07 -8.31 -3.38
N ILE A 117 -26.87 -9.34 -4.20
CA ILE A 117 -27.93 -10.21 -4.70
C ILE A 117 -27.43 -11.66 -4.76
N THR A 118 -28.34 -12.63 -4.71
CA THR A 118 -28.00 -14.04 -4.89
C THR A 118 -27.42 -14.32 -6.28
N THR A 119 -26.68 -15.42 -6.41
CA THR A 119 -26.19 -15.93 -7.70
C THR A 119 -27.34 -16.15 -8.68
N GLN A 120 -28.47 -16.69 -8.21
CA GLN A 120 -29.67 -16.90 -9.02
C GLN A 120 -30.27 -15.58 -9.51
N LYS A 121 -30.43 -14.57 -8.63
CA LYS A 121 -30.95 -13.26 -9.01
C LYS A 121 -30.01 -12.57 -10.00
N ALA A 122 -28.70 -12.68 -9.82
CA ALA A 122 -27.72 -12.14 -10.77
C ALA A 122 -27.84 -12.77 -12.16
N ARG A 123 -28.04 -14.08 -12.26
CA ARG A 123 -28.30 -14.77 -13.56
C ARG A 123 -29.60 -14.30 -14.20
N LEU A 124 -30.68 -14.14 -13.41
CA LEU A 124 -31.96 -13.63 -13.91
C LEU A 124 -31.82 -12.19 -14.44
N MET A 125 -31.07 -11.34 -13.74
CA MET A 125 -30.81 -9.96 -14.17
C MET A 125 -29.89 -9.92 -15.40
N ALA A 126 -28.88 -10.78 -15.49
CA ALA A 126 -28.01 -10.93 -16.65
C ALA A 126 -28.82 -11.35 -17.90
N ALA A 127 -29.74 -12.30 -17.75
CA ALA A 127 -30.62 -12.74 -18.82
C ALA A 127 -31.51 -11.59 -19.36
N ARG A 128 -31.98 -10.69 -18.49
CA ARG A 128 -32.77 -9.50 -18.90
C ARG A 128 -31.97 -8.52 -19.78
N VAL A 129 -30.65 -8.49 -19.64
CA VAL A 129 -29.75 -7.69 -20.50
C VAL A 129 -29.09 -8.52 -21.60
N SER A 130 -29.68 -9.67 -21.96
CA SER A 130 -29.22 -10.58 -23.04
C SER A 130 -27.81 -11.16 -22.85
N LEU A 131 -27.36 -11.30 -21.59
CA LEU A 131 -26.12 -12.01 -21.27
C LEU A 131 -26.44 -13.48 -20.93
N SER A 132 -25.87 -14.42 -21.68
CA SER A 132 -26.03 -15.85 -21.42
C SER A 132 -25.07 -16.35 -20.33
N ASN A 133 -25.39 -17.48 -19.70
CA ASN A 133 -24.65 -17.99 -18.54
C ASN A 133 -23.17 -18.30 -18.82
N ASP A 134 -22.83 -18.67 -20.05
CA ASP A 134 -21.46 -18.91 -20.52
C ASP A 134 -20.65 -17.62 -20.69
N LYS A 135 -21.33 -16.50 -20.94
CA LYS A 135 -20.75 -15.17 -21.14
C LYS A 135 -20.49 -14.39 -19.86
N ILE A 136 -20.98 -14.88 -18.72
CA ILE A 136 -20.85 -14.18 -17.43
C ILE A 136 -19.96 -14.96 -16.46
N ASP A 137 -19.27 -14.24 -15.57
CA ASP A 137 -18.68 -14.80 -14.35
C ASP A 137 -19.26 -14.03 -13.16
N ILE A 138 -19.88 -14.75 -12.23
CA ILE A 138 -20.48 -14.15 -11.04
C ILE A 138 -19.43 -14.12 -9.95
N ILE A 139 -18.93 -12.91 -9.68
CA ILE A 139 -17.89 -12.69 -8.69
C ILE A 139 -18.57 -12.55 -7.33
N ASN A 140 -18.95 -13.68 -6.74
CA ASN A 140 -19.33 -13.77 -5.33
C ASN A 140 -18.08 -13.95 -4.44
N LEU A 141 -18.27 -14.08 -3.13
CA LEU A 141 -17.15 -14.20 -2.17
C LEU A 141 -16.27 -15.42 -2.44
N GLN A 142 -16.88 -16.57 -2.72
CA GLN A 142 -16.17 -17.82 -2.99
C GLN A 142 -15.36 -17.72 -4.28
N ARG A 143 -15.96 -17.18 -5.35
CA ARG A 143 -15.28 -16.96 -6.63
C ARG A 143 -14.13 -15.97 -6.48
N LEU A 144 -14.28 -14.93 -5.66
CA LEU A 144 -13.23 -13.98 -5.35
C LEU A 144 -12.06 -14.62 -4.60
N ARG A 145 -12.32 -15.49 -3.61
CA ARG A 145 -11.27 -16.28 -2.92
C ARG A 145 -10.50 -17.16 -3.90
N GLU A 146 -11.22 -17.83 -4.79
CA GLU A 146 -10.62 -18.67 -5.82
C GLU A 146 -9.76 -17.86 -6.79
N LEU A 147 -10.22 -16.69 -7.25
CA LEU A 147 -9.42 -15.78 -8.07
C LEU A 147 -8.18 -15.30 -7.32
N ALA A 148 -8.28 -14.96 -6.03
CA ALA A 148 -7.12 -14.54 -5.24
C ALA A 148 -6.07 -15.66 -5.10
N ARG A 149 -6.52 -16.90 -4.88
CA ARG A 149 -5.66 -18.08 -4.84
C ARG A 149 -4.99 -18.34 -6.19
N GLN A 150 -5.77 -18.36 -7.27
CA GLN A 150 -5.26 -18.59 -8.63
C GLN A 150 -4.28 -17.50 -9.05
N ILE A 151 -4.53 -16.23 -8.73
CA ILE A 151 -3.62 -15.13 -9.04
C ILE A 151 -2.30 -15.29 -8.27
N LYS A 152 -2.35 -15.69 -7.00
CA LYS A 152 -1.15 -15.98 -6.20
C LYS A 152 -0.32 -17.13 -6.78
N GLU A 153 -0.97 -18.16 -7.31
CA GLU A 153 -0.31 -19.33 -7.90
C GLU A 153 0.22 -19.07 -9.32
N THR A 154 -0.47 -18.25 -10.10
CA THR A 154 -0.17 -18.02 -11.53
C THR A 154 0.68 -16.78 -11.79
N THR A 155 0.83 -15.86 -10.83
CA THR A 155 1.69 -14.69 -10.98
C THR A 155 3.05 -14.92 -10.35
N PRO A 156 4.12 -15.18 -11.14
CA PRO A 156 5.45 -15.44 -10.60
C PRO A 156 6.09 -14.26 -9.82
N TYR A 157 5.43 -13.09 -9.75
CA TYR A 157 6.04 -11.85 -9.23
C TYR A 157 5.13 -10.98 -8.35
N GLY A 158 4.02 -11.50 -7.82
CA GLY A 158 3.20 -10.76 -6.84
C GLY A 158 2.65 -9.41 -7.33
N VAL A 159 2.41 -9.28 -8.65
CA VAL A 159 1.96 -8.04 -9.32
C VAL A 159 0.69 -7.47 -8.67
N TYR A 160 -0.21 -8.34 -8.21
CA TYR A 160 -1.39 -7.97 -7.45
C TYR A 160 -1.26 -8.49 -6.01
N LYS A 161 -1.12 -7.58 -5.03
CA LYS A 161 -1.33 -7.92 -3.62
C LYS A 161 -2.83 -8.00 -3.34
N LEU A 162 -3.44 -9.10 -3.72
CA LEU A 162 -4.82 -9.38 -3.34
C LEU A 162 -4.92 -9.55 -1.81
N PRO A 163 -6.09 -9.26 -1.23
CA PRO A 163 -6.29 -9.43 0.21
C PRO A 163 -5.93 -10.86 0.60
N ARG A 164 -5.27 -11.05 1.74
CA ARG A 164 -5.11 -12.41 2.28
C ARG A 164 -6.50 -12.98 2.51
N GLU A 165 -6.64 -14.29 2.45
CA GLU A 165 -7.92 -14.94 2.73
C GLU A 165 -8.51 -14.44 4.07
N GLY A 166 -7.66 -14.27 5.09
CA GLY A 166 -7.94 -13.59 6.36
C GLY A 166 -8.59 -12.20 6.23
N ASP A 167 -8.06 -11.35 5.35
CA ASP A 167 -8.54 -10.00 5.13
C ASP A 167 -9.92 -10.00 4.44
N ILE A 168 -10.19 -11.01 3.60
CA ILE A 168 -11.52 -11.25 2.99
C ILE A 168 -12.53 -11.66 4.08
N TYR A 169 -12.12 -12.41 5.11
CA TYR A 169 -12.99 -12.70 6.27
C TYR A 169 -13.28 -11.45 7.10
N ASP A 170 -12.30 -10.58 7.32
CA ASP A 170 -12.51 -9.32 8.04
C ASP A 170 -13.33 -8.30 7.23
N ALA A 171 -13.38 -8.42 5.89
CA ALA A 171 -14.27 -7.65 5.00
C ALA A 171 -15.77 -7.90 5.27
N ASN A 172 -16.09 -9.10 5.76
CA ASN A 172 -17.45 -9.52 6.07
C ASN A 172 -17.90 -9.05 7.46
N ARG A 173 -17.27 -8.02 8.05
CA ARG A 173 -17.80 -7.38 9.26
C ARG A 173 -19.13 -6.70 8.94
N PRO A 174 -20.26 -7.14 9.50
CA PRO A 174 -21.43 -6.28 9.57
C PRO A 174 -21.15 -5.26 10.68
N LEU A 175 -20.53 -4.13 10.34
CA LEU A 175 -20.47 -3.01 11.27
C LEU A 175 -21.84 -2.32 11.25
N ASN A 176 -22.60 -2.51 12.32
CA ASN A 176 -23.84 -1.80 12.64
C ASN A 176 -24.96 -1.90 11.59
N LEU A 177 -25.30 -3.12 11.16
CA LEU A 177 -26.51 -3.32 10.36
C LEU A 177 -27.76 -3.10 11.22
N SER A 178 -28.71 -2.32 10.72
CA SER A 178 -30.05 -2.23 11.31
C SER A 178 -30.80 -3.56 11.15
N SER A 179 -31.84 -3.77 11.95
CA SER A 179 -32.71 -4.95 11.84
C SER A 179 -33.30 -5.14 10.44
N ASP A 180 -33.60 -4.04 9.73
CA ASP A 180 -34.09 -4.12 8.35
C ASP A 180 -33.01 -4.50 7.35
N GLN A 181 -31.76 -4.06 7.56
CA GLN A 181 -30.63 -4.49 6.71
C GLN A 181 -30.32 -5.97 6.90
N ILE A 182 -30.40 -6.48 8.14
CA ILE A 182 -30.26 -7.91 8.44
C ILE A 182 -31.36 -8.71 7.72
N ARG A 183 -32.63 -8.25 7.74
CA ARG A 183 -33.72 -8.92 7.01
C ARG A 183 -33.49 -8.94 5.49
N VAL A 184 -33.00 -7.84 4.91
CA VAL A 184 -32.67 -7.77 3.47
C VAL A 184 -31.49 -8.69 3.12
N ILE A 185 -30.50 -8.79 4.01
CA ILE A 185 -29.41 -9.77 3.89
C ILE A 185 -29.95 -11.19 3.90
N GLU A 186 -30.85 -11.50 4.83
CA GLU A 186 -31.46 -12.83 4.98
C GLU A 186 -32.26 -13.25 3.73
N GLU A 187 -33.02 -12.34 3.11
CA GLU A 187 -33.73 -12.61 1.86
C GLU A 187 -32.80 -12.77 0.64
N ALA A 188 -31.55 -12.30 0.74
CA ALA A 188 -30.57 -12.26 -0.34
C ALA A 188 -29.42 -13.27 -0.20
N ILE A 189 -29.36 -14.03 0.89
CA ILE A 189 -28.36 -15.10 1.11
C ILE A 189 -28.82 -16.37 0.39
N ASP A 190 -27.97 -16.91 -0.47
CA ASP A 190 -28.22 -18.21 -1.10
C ASP A 190 -28.13 -19.31 -0.01
N PRO A 191 -29.01 -20.32 0.04
CA PRO A 191 -28.92 -21.41 1.02
C PRO A 191 -27.55 -22.12 1.07
N ASP A 192 -26.81 -22.05 -0.03
CA ASP A 192 -25.45 -22.59 -0.19
C ASP A 192 -24.34 -21.63 0.29
N ASP A 193 -24.65 -20.36 0.60
CA ASP A 193 -23.67 -19.37 1.03
C ASP A 193 -23.26 -19.60 2.50
N GLU A 194 -21.95 -19.68 2.73
CA GLU A 194 -21.40 -19.79 4.08
C GLU A 194 -21.41 -18.44 4.79
N ILE A 195 -22.22 -18.33 5.85
CA ILE A 195 -22.27 -17.10 6.66
C ILE A 195 -21.11 -17.12 7.67
N HIS A 196 -20.23 -16.13 7.54
CA HIS A 196 -19.21 -15.80 8.54
C HIS A 196 -19.73 -14.64 9.39
N TYR A 197 -20.08 -14.90 10.65
CA TYR A 197 -20.64 -13.89 11.54
C TYR A 197 -19.61 -13.44 12.59
N VAL A 198 -19.52 -12.13 12.82
CA VAL A 198 -18.74 -11.56 13.92
C VAL A 198 -19.71 -11.06 14.98
N PHE A 199 -19.74 -11.74 16.12
CA PHE A 199 -20.58 -11.37 17.24
C PHE A 199 -19.97 -10.22 18.05
N GLN A 200 -20.78 -9.19 18.26
CA GLN A 200 -20.53 -8.13 19.23
C GLN A 200 -21.63 -8.17 20.29
N LYS A 201 -21.27 -7.91 21.55
CA LYS A 201 -22.19 -8.05 22.70
C LYS A 201 -23.50 -7.27 22.52
N ASP A 202 -23.42 -6.08 21.94
CA ASP A 202 -24.58 -5.21 21.72
C ASP A 202 -25.54 -5.72 20.61
N THR A 203 -25.14 -6.75 19.86
CA THR A 203 -25.92 -7.37 18.77
C THR A 203 -26.62 -8.68 19.15
N ALA A 204 -26.45 -9.15 20.40
CA ALA A 204 -26.99 -10.41 20.89
C ALA A 204 -28.50 -10.67 20.64
N PRO A 205 -29.41 -9.68 20.77
CA PRO A 205 -30.84 -9.91 20.62
C PRO A 205 -31.30 -10.30 19.21
N PHE A 206 -30.45 -10.14 18.19
CA PHE A 206 -30.86 -10.18 16.78
C PHE A 206 -30.56 -11.51 16.06
N LEU A 207 -30.06 -12.53 16.76
CA LEU A 207 -29.68 -13.83 16.17
C LEU A 207 -30.87 -14.78 15.86
N HIS A 208 -32.12 -14.36 16.01
CA HIS A 208 -33.25 -15.30 16.03
C HIS A 208 -33.61 -15.97 14.66
N PRO A 209 -33.36 -15.39 13.47
CA PRO A 209 -33.67 -16.06 12.20
C PRO A 209 -32.50 -16.80 11.52
N VAL A 210 -31.24 -16.40 11.71
CA VAL A 210 -30.05 -16.89 10.95
C VAL A 210 -29.55 -18.29 11.39
N LYS A 211 -30.31 -18.99 12.23
CA LYS A 211 -29.83 -20.10 13.09
C LYS A 211 -29.18 -21.28 12.33
N GLN A 212 -29.66 -21.61 11.14
CA GLN A 212 -29.27 -22.86 10.47
C GLN A 212 -28.01 -22.75 9.58
N HIS A 213 -27.54 -21.54 9.28
CA HIS A 213 -26.50 -21.33 8.24
C HIS A 213 -25.18 -20.75 8.77
N ILE A 214 -25.07 -20.47 10.07
CA ILE A 214 -23.82 -19.96 10.66
C ILE A 214 -22.80 -21.11 10.74
N LYS A 215 -21.87 -21.14 9.78
CA LYS A 215 -20.74 -22.08 9.81
C LYS A 215 -19.52 -21.52 10.53
N THR A 216 -19.33 -20.20 10.52
CA THR A 216 -18.21 -19.55 11.21
C THR A 216 -18.70 -18.44 12.11
N LEU A 217 -18.24 -18.45 13.36
CA LEU A 217 -18.56 -17.43 14.34
C LEU A 217 -17.28 -16.89 14.98
N LYS A 218 -17.10 -15.57 14.97
CA LYS A 218 -16.01 -14.86 15.64
C LYS A 218 -16.57 -13.98 16.76
N ILE A 219 -16.13 -14.20 17.98
CA ILE A 219 -16.59 -13.49 19.18
C ILE A 219 -15.43 -12.66 19.70
N ASN A 220 -15.57 -11.34 19.61
CA ASN A 220 -14.53 -10.40 20.04
C ASN A 220 -14.68 -9.94 21.49
N ASP A 221 -15.89 -10.09 22.06
CA ASP A 221 -16.25 -9.56 23.37
C ASP A 221 -16.32 -10.64 24.46
N ASN A 222 -16.21 -10.19 25.72
CA ASN A 222 -16.46 -11.02 26.90
C ASN A 222 -17.93 -11.41 26.99
N LEU A 223 -18.22 -12.66 26.59
CA LEU A 223 -19.53 -13.27 26.78
C LEU A 223 -19.62 -13.98 28.13
N SER A 224 -20.78 -13.82 28.75
CA SER A 224 -21.23 -14.66 29.87
C SER A 224 -21.52 -16.09 29.39
N THR A 225 -21.48 -17.05 30.31
CA THR A 225 -21.82 -18.46 30.04
C THR A 225 -23.19 -18.61 29.36
N GLU A 226 -24.18 -17.80 29.76
CA GLU A 226 -25.53 -17.84 29.19
C GLU A 226 -25.57 -17.37 27.72
N GLU A 227 -24.84 -16.31 27.38
CA GLU A 227 -24.74 -15.80 26.00
C GLU A 227 -24.04 -16.82 25.08
N VAL A 228 -23.06 -17.54 25.64
CA VAL A 228 -22.33 -18.59 24.96
C VAL A 228 -23.19 -19.82 24.69
N ASP A 229 -23.97 -20.25 25.68
CA ASP A 229 -24.89 -21.38 25.52
C ASP A 229 -26.04 -21.04 24.56
N PHE A 230 -26.50 -19.79 24.57
CA PHE A 230 -27.42 -19.29 23.57
C PHE A 230 -26.82 -19.41 22.16
N ILE A 231 -25.56 -19.04 21.97
CA ILE A 231 -24.88 -19.18 20.68
C ILE A 231 -24.84 -20.64 20.21
N ALA A 232 -24.48 -21.57 21.08
CA ALA A 232 -24.44 -23.00 20.75
C ALA A 232 -25.83 -23.55 20.38
N LEU A 233 -26.88 -23.10 21.07
CA LEU A 233 -28.27 -23.45 20.75
C LEU A 233 -28.70 -22.88 19.40
N VAL A 234 -28.21 -21.69 19.05
CA VAL A 234 -28.60 -20.92 17.88
C VAL A 234 -27.84 -21.33 16.63
N ALA A 235 -26.63 -21.88 16.74
CA ALA A 235 -25.81 -22.31 15.60
C ALA A 235 -25.44 -23.81 15.67
N PRO A 236 -26.41 -24.74 15.50
CA PRO A 236 -26.15 -26.18 15.60
C PRO A 236 -25.19 -26.70 14.51
N SER A 237 -25.09 -25.99 13.37
CA SER A 237 -24.23 -26.31 12.23
C SER A 237 -22.87 -25.60 12.27
N LEU A 238 -22.49 -25.02 13.41
CA LEU A 238 -21.26 -24.27 13.57
C LEU A 238 -20.03 -25.15 13.36
N GLU A 239 -19.23 -24.85 12.34
CA GLU A 239 -18.01 -25.59 12.00
C GLU A 239 -16.73 -24.89 12.50
N THR A 240 -16.72 -23.55 12.56
CA THR A 240 -15.57 -22.75 12.98
C THR A 240 -15.96 -21.72 14.03
N LEU A 241 -15.18 -21.66 15.10
CA LEU A 241 -15.44 -20.78 16.22
C LEU A 241 -14.14 -20.10 16.67
N ILE A 242 -14.14 -18.76 16.66
CA ILE A 242 -12.98 -17.91 16.96
C ILE A 242 -13.31 -17.04 18.17
N PHE A 243 -12.52 -17.15 19.24
CA PHE A 243 -12.67 -16.44 20.50
C PHE A 243 -11.48 -15.56 20.81
N SER A 244 -11.73 -14.32 21.24
CA SER A 244 -10.69 -13.53 21.88
C SER A 244 -10.79 -13.41 23.40
N SER A 245 -11.97 -13.43 24.00
CA SER A 245 -12.11 -13.35 25.47
C SER A 245 -13.47 -13.89 25.91
N CYS A 246 -13.56 -15.07 26.53
CA CYS A 246 -14.86 -15.67 26.82
C CYS A 246 -14.87 -16.60 28.04
N GLY A 247 -16.06 -16.77 28.65
CA GLY A 247 -16.38 -17.77 29.67
C GLY A 247 -16.60 -19.19 29.12
N VAL A 248 -17.10 -20.08 29.98
CA VAL A 248 -17.23 -21.55 29.73
C VAL A 248 -18.47 -21.86 28.89
N PHE A 249 -18.43 -22.95 28.13
CA PHE A 249 -19.59 -23.56 27.46
C PHE A 249 -20.23 -24.60 28.39
N SER A 250 -21.55 -24.69 28.41
CA SER A 250 -22.28 -25.83 29.00
C SER A 250 -22.89 -26.76 27.96
N THR A 251 -22.82 -26.40 26.68
CA THR A 251 -23.52 -27.04 25.56
C THR A 251 -22.58 -27.71 24.55
N ASN A 252 -23.00 -28.85 24.00
CA ASN A 252 -22.23 -29.64 23.04
C ASN A 252 -22.23 -28.98 21.65
N LEU A 253 -21.08 -28.94 20.98
CA LEU A 253 -20.88 -28.36 19.65
C LEU A 253 -20.47 -29.48 18.67
N PRO A 254 -21.41 -30.37 18.28
CA PRO A 254 -21.08 -31.60 17.56
C PRO A 254 -20.55 -31.36 16.16
N CYS A 255 -20.84 -30.23 15.53
CA CYS A 255 -20.37 -29.89 14.18
C CYS A 255 -19.04 -29.12 14.16
N LEU A 256 -18.51 -28.74 15.32
CA LEU A 256 -17.33 -27.87 15.38
C LEU A 256 -16.07 -28.63 14.96
N LYS A 257 -15.46 -28.15 13.87
CA LYS A 257 -14.20 -28.66 13.30
C LYS A 257 -13.01 -27.76 13.62
N THR A 258 -13.22 -26.46 13.80
CA THR A 258 -12.15 -25.49 14.05
C THR A 258 -12.46 -24.63 15.25
N LEU A 259 -11.54 -24.60 16.21
CA LEU A 259 -11.62 -23.77 17.42
C LEU A 259 -10.36 -22.92 17.55
N VAL A 260 -10.51 -21.61 17.58
CA VAL A 260 -9.42 -20.64 17.78
C VAL A 260 -9.68 -19.87 19.08
N LEU A 261 -8.78 -19.99 20.05
CA LEU A 261 -8.78 -19.25 21.31
C LEU A 261 -7.62 -18.25 21.25
N SER A 262 -7.84 -16.95 21.45
CA SER A 262 -6.80 -15.92 21.29
C SER A 262 -6.94 -14.79 22.31
N GLY A 263 -6.23 -14.86 23.44
CA GLY A 263 -6.42 -13.89 24.54
C GLY A 263 -7.41 -14.36 25.60
N SER A 264 -7.83 -15.63 25.54
CA SER A 264 -8.91 -16.13 26.39
C SER A 264 -8.49 -16.27 27.86
N THR A 265 -9.42 -15.97 28.77
CA THR A 265 -9.24 -16.10 30.22
C THR A 265 -9.63 -17.48 30.77
N LEU A 266 -9.80 -18.48 29.91
CA LEU A 266 -10.14 -19.85 30.30
C LEU A 266 -9.06 -20.45 31.21
N SER A 267 -9.49 -21.18 32.25
CA SER A 267 -8.62 -22.04 33.07
C SER A 267 -8.45 -23.42 32.45
N SER A 268 -7.46 -24.22 32.91
CA SER A 268 -7.27 -25.61 32.44
C SER A 268 -8.53 -26.47 32.52
N ALA A 269 -9.32 -26.33 33.59
CA ALA A 269 -10.55 -27.09 33.79
C ALA A 269 -11.65 -26.69 32.80
N GLN A 270 -11.75 -25.40 32.50
CA GLN A 270 -12.71 -24.87 31.54
C GLN A 270 -12.35 -25.26 30.11
N LEU A 271 -11.05 -25.19 29.76
CA LEU A 271 -10.56 -25.70 28.48
C LEU A 271 -10.81 -27.21 28.34
N SER A 272 -10.52 -27.99 29.39
CA SER A 272 -10.81 -29.43 29.38
C SER A 272 -12.29 -29.68 29.07
N THR A 273 -13.20 -28.97 29.75
CA THR A 273 -14.66 -29.07 29.55
C THR A 273 -15.07 -28.72 28.12
N LEU A 274 -14.56 -27.61 27.57
CA LEU A 274 -14.82 -27.18 26.19
C LEU A 274 -14.36 -28.22 25.16
N LEU A 275 -13.20 -28.84 25.37
CA LEU A 275 -12.69 -29.87 24.48
C LEU A 275 -13.55 -31.16 24.53
N LYS A 276 -14.20 -31.46 25.67
CA LYS A 276 -15.18 -32.58 25.73
C LYS A 276 -16.44 -32.31 24.92
N MET A 277 -16.79 -31.03 24.74
CA MET A 277 -17.96 -30.58 24.01
C MET A 277 -17.71 -30.45 22.49
N THR A 278 -16.52 -30.81 22.01
CA THR A 278 -16.14 -30.64 20.59
C THR A 278 -15.57 -31.96 20.03
N PRO A 279 -16.37 -33.04 19.99
CA PRO A 279 -15.88 -34.39 19.64
C PRO A 279 -15.36 -34.52 18.20
N ASN A 280 -15.77 -33.62 17.30
CA ASN A 280 -15.37 -33.61 15.89
C ASN A 280 -14.32 -32.54 15.55
N LEU A 281 -13.62 -32.01 16.57
CA LEU A 281 -12.61 -30.99 16.38
C LEU A 281 -11.43 -31.52 15.56
N GLU A 282 -11.14 -30.85 14.44
CA GLU A 282 -10.01 -31.15 13.54
C GLU A 282 -8.86 -30.15 13.73
N ASN A 283 -9.16 -28.88 14.05
CA ASN A 283 -8.19 -27.80 14.17
C ASN A 283 -8.36 -27.06 15.50
N LEU A 284 -7.30 -26.97 16.30
CA LEU A 284 -7.28 -26.25 17.57
C LEU A 284 -6.14 -25.23 17.58
N THR A 285 -6.47 -23.97 17.80
CA THR A 285 -5.50 -22.89 17.98
C THR A 285 -5.68 -22.24 19.35
N ILE A 286 -4.61 -22.11 20.12
CA ILE A 286 -4.62 -21.51 21.47
C ILE A 286 -3.51 -20.48 21.58
N ASN A 287 -3.86 -19.20 21.47
CA ASN A 287 -2.93 -18.09 21.48
C ASN A 287 -3.15 -17.23 22.72
N TYR A 288 -2.07 -16.84 23.39
CA TYR A 288 -2.08 -15.83 24.45
C TYR A 288 -3.18 -16.02 25.52
N CYS A 289 -3.41 -17.23 26.01
CA CYS A 289 -4.44 -17.48 27.04
C CYS A 289 -3.78 -17.48 28.43
N PRO A 290 -3.72 -16.33 29.14
CA PRO A 290 -2.88 -16.16 30.34
C PRO A 290 -3.30 -17.03 31.54
N ASN A 291 -4.56 -17.48 31.56
CA ASN A 291 -5.11 -18.26 32.68
C ASN A 291 -4.95 -19.78 32.49
N LEU A 292 -4.37 -20.22 31.37
CA LEU A 292 -3.98 -21.61 31.16
C LEU A 292 -2.67 -21.91 31.91
N THR A 293 -2.59 -21.53 33.19
CA THR A 293 -1.50 -21.88 34.10
C THR A 293 -1.95 -22.98 35.07
N GLY A 294 -1.00 -23.76 35.60
CA GLY A 294 -1.29 -24.78 36.62
C GLY A 294 -1.55 -26.19 36.08
N GLN A 295 -2.64 -26.82 36.55
CA GLN A 295 -2.88 -28.27 36.49
C GLN A 295 -3.01 -28.83 35.06
N SER A 296 -2.73 -30.14 34.95
CA SER A 296 -2.93 -30.99 33.76
C SER A 296 -4.35 -30.90 33.21
N LEU A 297 -4.52 -31.10 31.89
CA LEU A 297 -5.84 -31.18 31.27
C LEU A 297 -6.43 -32.57 31.53
N THR A 298 -7.72 -32.63 31.88
CA THR A 298 -8.41 -33.89 32.20
C THR A 298 -9.18 -34.38 30.98
N LEU A 299 -8.46 -34.92 30.00
CA LEU A 299 -9.00 -35.43 28.74
C LEU A 299 -9.03 -36.98 28.76
N ASP A 300 -10.04 -37.57 28.11
CA ASP A 300 -10.07 -39.02 27.84
C ASP A 300 -9.48 -39.33 26.46
N SER A 301 -9.11 -40.58 26.22
CA SER A 301 -8.43 -41.01 24.99
C SER A 301 -9.29 -40.94 23.73
N GLU A 302 -10.61 -40.77 23.87
CA GLU A 302 -11.54 -40.63 22.73
C GLU A 302 -11.73 -39.17 22.33
N GLN A 303 -11.47 -38.23 23.24
CA GLN A 303 -11.49 -36.80 22.97
C GLN A 303 -10.38 -36.41 22.00
N LEU A 304 -10.71 -35.55 21.04
CA LEU A 304 -9.77 -35.02 20.04
C LEU A 304 -9.11 -36.09 19.14
N ARG A 305 -9.69 -37.29 19.03
CA ARG A 305 -9.20 -38.33 18.12
C ARG A 305 -9.16 -37.92 16.65
N ASN A 306 -9.97 -36.91 16.28
CA ASN A 306 -10.05 -36.34 14.93
C ASN A 306 -9.15 -35.11 14.74
N LEU A 307 -8.43 -34.68 15.78
CA LEU A 307 -7.60 -33.47 15.71
C LEU A 307 -6.41 -33.71 14.80
N LYS A 308 -6.34 -32.94 13.71
CA LYS A 308 -5.28 -32.97 12.70
C LYS A 308 -4.27 -31.85 12.91
N THR A 309 -4.72 -30.67 13.35
CA THR A 309 -3.86 -29.51 13.53
C THR A 309 -3.98 -28.93 14.93
N LEU A 310 -2.84 -28.77 15.60
CA LEU A 310 -2.72 -28.11 16.90
C LEU A 310 -1.73 -26.95 16.80
N SER A 311 -2.19 -25.73 17.12
CA SER A 311 -1.37 -24.53 17.21
C SER A 311 -1.45 -23.93 18.60
N THR A 312 -0.32 -23.62 19.21
CA THR A 312 -0.26 -22.95 20.52
C THR A 312 0.77 -21.83 20.50
N PHE A 313 0.39 -20.67 21.03
CA PHE A 313 1.20 -19.45 21.06
C PHE A 313 1.26 -18.92 22.51
N SER A 314 2.31 -19.29 23.24
CA SER A 314 2.61 -18.93 24.64
C SER A 314 1.43 -19.06 25.62
N ALA A 315 0.63 -20.12 25.47
CA ALA A 315 -0.59 -20.31 26.26
C ALA A 315 -0.55 -21.55 27.16
N LEU A 316 0.00 -22.66 26.65
CA LEU A 316 0.06 -23.92 27.39
C LEU A 316 1.37 -24.01 28.17
N ASN A 317 1.41 -24.80 29.23
CA ASN A 317 2.63 -25.29 29.85
C ASN A 317 2.99 -26.70 29.34
N SER A 318 4.14 -27.23 29.76
CA SER A 318 4.64 -28.55 29.36
C SER A 318 3.68 -29.68 29.69
N VAL A 319 3.05 -29.64 30.87
CA VAL A 319 2.12 -30.68 31.35
C VAL A 319 0.84 -30.69 30.53
N GLN A 320 0.24 -29.52 30.29
CA GLN A 320 -0.99 -29.41 29.48
C GLN A 320 -0.75 -29.79 28.02
N LEU A 321 0.38 -29.40 27.44
CA LEU A 321 0.74 -29.79 26.08
C LEU A 321 0.89 -31.32 26.01
N ALA A 322 1.58 -31.95 26.97
CA ALA A 322 1.68 -33.41 27.03
C ALA A 322 0.29 -34.07 27.09
N SER A 323 -0.63 -33.57 27.93
CA SER A 323 -2.01 -34.08 28.00
C SER A 323 -2.77 -34.00 26.67
N LEU A 324 -2.59 -32.92 25.89
CA LEU A 324 -3.20 -32.80 24.57
C LEU A 324 -2.58 -33.78 23.57
N LEU A 325 -1.25 -33.92 23.59
CA LEU A 325 -0.55 -34.82 22.69
C LEU A 325 -0.85 -36.30 23.00
N GLU A 326 -1.18 -36.64 24.25
CA GLU A 326 -1.57 -38.00 24.64
C GLU A 326 -2.90 -38.48 24.04
N VAL A 327 -3.82 -37.57 23.71
CA VAL A 327 -5.17 -37.91 23.20
C VAL A 327 -5.34 -37.63 21.70
N THR A 328 -4.33 -37.08 21.02
CA THR A 328 -4.42 -36.62 19.62
C THR A 328 -3.72 -37.58 18.65
N CYS A 329 -4.25 -38.80 18.51
CA CYS A 329 -3.62 -39.87 17.73
C CYS A 329 -3.59 -39.63 16.19
N GLN A 330 -4.41 -38.70 15.68
CA GLN A 330 -4.45 -38.33 14.25
C GLN A 330 -3.73 -37.01 13.94
N LEU A 331 -2.96 -36.46 14.88
CA LEU A 331 -2.29 -35.17 14.70
C LEU A 331 -1.30 -35.23 13.52
N GLU A 332 -1.54 -34.38 12.51
CA GLU A 332 -0.72 -34.23 11.32
C GLU A 332 0.18 -32.98 11.40
N GLU A 333 -0.27 -31.92 12.07
CA GLU A 333 0.43 -30.65 12.15
C GLU A 333 0.48 -30.11 13.59
N LEU A 334 1.69 -29.73 14.02
CA LEU A 334 1.94 -29.18 15.35
C LEU A 334 2.73 -27.88 15.25
N TYR A 335 2.14 -26.78 15.71
CA TYR A 335 2.74 -25.45 15.77
C TYR A 335 2.86 -25.01 17.23
N ILE A 336 4.08 -24.78 17.70
CA ILE A 336 4.37 -24.34 19.07
C ILE A 336 5.19 -23.07 18.99
N MET A 337 4.68 -21.95 19.49
CA MET A 337 5.42 -20.69 19.50
C MET A 337 5.42 -20.14 20.92
N ASP A 338 6.60 -20.01 21.50
CA ASP A 338 6.78 -19.35 22.78
C ASP A 338 6.97 -17.84 22.57
N ASN A 339 6.58 -17.03 23.55
CA ASN A 339 6.80 -15.58 23.56
C ASN A 339 7.61 -15.12 24.76
N ASP A 340 8.06 -16.04 25.61
CA ASP A 340 8.71 -15.62 26.85
C ASP A 340 10.08 -15.00 26.55
N HIS A 341 10.09 -13.67 26.42
CA HIS A 341 11.28 -12.85 26.25
C HIS A 341 12.05 -12.67 27.57
N GLY A 342 11.53 -13.21 28.69
CA GLY A 342 11.96 -12.82 30.03
C GLY A 342 12.82 -13.85 30.77
N GLU A 343 12.41 -15.12 30.82
CA GLU A 343 13.07 -16.09 31.71
C GLU A 343 13.41 -17.42 30.99
N PRO A 344 14.71 -17.71 30.74
CA PRO A 344 15.18 -18.91 30.02
C PRO A 344 15.05 -20.24 30.80
N GLY A 345 14.03 -20.39 31.66
CA GLY A 345 13.95 -21.42 32.69
C GLY A 345 13.02 -22.60 32.45
N ASN A 346 11.91 -22.45 31.71
CA ASN A 346 10.89 -23.51 31.62
C ASN A 346 10.77 -24.08 30.20
N CYS A 347 11.61 -25.06 29.89
CA CYS A 347 11.47 -25.83 28.66
C CYS A 347 10.10 -26.54 28.63
N PHE A 348 9.33 -26.34 27.56
CA PHE A 348 8.05 -27.02 27.29
C PHE A 348 8.10 -28.55 27.34
N PHE A 349 9.29 -29.13 27.27
CA PHE A 349 9.47 -30.57 27.26
C PHE A 349 10.53 -30.93 28.28
N SER A 350 10.08 -31.23 29.50
CA SER A 350 10.92 -31.95 30.46
C SER A 350 11.20 -33.36 29.91
N THR A 351 12.41 -33.84 30.13
CA THR A 351 13.11 -34.92 29.40
C THR A 351 12.47 -36.33 29.45
N HIS A 352 11.29 -36.51 30.05
CA HIS A 352 10.82 -37.84 30.43
C HIS A 352 9.37 -38.21 30.07
N GLN A 353 8.56 -37.36 29.43
CA GLN A 353 7.10 -37.64 29.32
C GLN A 353 6.45 -37.52 27.93
N LEU A 354 7.20 -37.22 26.86
CA LEU A 354 6.63 -37.38 25.52
C LEU A 354 6.71 -38.83 25.05
N THR A 355 5.68 -39.61 25.35
CA THR A 355 5.47 -40.99 24.85
C THR A 355 4.80 -41.01 23.44
N PRO A 356 4.82 -42.16 22.71
CA PRO A 356 5.20 -42.26 21.29
C PRO A 356 4.04 -42.11 20.26
N GLN A 357 3.14 -41.15 20.44
CA GLN A 357 1.89 -41.13 19.66
C GLN A 357 1.84 -40.21 18.43
N LEU A 358 2.91 -39.46 18.12
CA LEU A 358 2.95 -38.56 16.96
C LEU A 358 3.26 -39.27 15.63
N LYS A 359 2.76 -40.50 15.47
CA LYS A 359 3.05 -41.36 14.32
C LYS A 359 2.56 -40.78 13.00
N ASN A 360 1.53 -39.95 13.03
CA ASN A 360 0.92 -39.31 11.86
C ASN A 360 1.42 -37.89 11.61
N LEU A 361 2.31 -37.36 12.46
CA LEU A 361 2.77 -35.99 12.34
C LEU A 361 3.62 -35.80 11.09
N LYS A 362 3.17 -34.90 10.21
CA LYS A 362 3.81 -34.50 8.95
C LYS A 362 4.50 -33.15 9.07
N VAL A 363 3.97 -32.24 9.89
CA VAL A 363 4.51 -30.87 10.04
C VAL A 363 4.77 -30.57 11.51
N LEU A 364 6.00 -30.14 11.81
CA LEU A 364 6.40 -29.66 13.13
C LEU A 364 7.04 -28.27 13.00
N THR A 365 6.40 -27.26 13.60
CA THR A 365 6.95 -25.91 13.67
C THR A 365 7.06 -25.49 15.12
N MET A 366 8.26 -25.08 15.54
CA MET A 366 8.55 -24.65 16.89
C MET A 366 9.29 -23.32 16.86
N SER A 367 8.89 -22.35 17.69
CA SER A 367 9.50 -21.03 17.77
C SER A 367 9.76 -20.61 19.21
N GLN A 368 10.90 -19.98 19.46
CA GLN A 368 11.39 -19.43 20.73
C GLN A 368 11.39 -20.42 21.91
N SER A 369 11.33 -21.72 21.63
CA SER A 369 11.39 -22.75 22.64
C SER A 369 12.83 -22.99 23.12
N THR A 370 13.00 -23.59 24.30
CA THR A 370 14.31 -24.00 24.82
C THR A 370 14.48 -25.51 24.74
N LEU A 371 14.34 -26.10 23.54
CA LEU A 371 14.46 -27.55 23.37
C LEU A 371 15.90 -28.01 23.54
N SER A 372 16.09 -28.99 24.42
CA SER A 372 17.33 -29.77 24.38
C SER A 372 17.36 -30.62 23.11
N LEU A 373 18.56 -30.92 22.60
CA LEU A 373 18.69 -31.82 21.46
C LEU A 373 18.16 -33.22 21.74
N LEU A 374 18.33 -33.73 22.98
CA LEU A 374 17.79 -35.04 23.38
C LEU A 374 16.28 -35.06 23.24
N THR A 375 15.62 -33.99 23.67
CA THR A 375 14.18 -33.83 23.46
C THR A 375 13.83 -33.83 21.98
N LEU A 376 14.55 -33.08 21.15
CA LEU A 376 14.32 -33.05 19.70
C LEU A 376 14.48 -34.44 19.08
N ALA A 377 15.53 -35.19 19.44
CA ALA A 377 15.74 -36.55 18.95
C ALA A 377 14.60 -37.49 19.35
N ASN A 378 14.09 -37.39 20.58
CA ASN A 378 12.94 -38.18 21.03
C ASN A 378 11.64 -37.84 20.26
N ILE A 379 11.42 -36.55 19.99
CA ILE A 379 10.29 -36.09 19.15
C ILE A 379 10.43 -36.64 17.72
N LEU A 380 11.61 -36.53 17.14
CA LEU A 380 11.91 -37.03 15.79
C LEU A 380 11.77 -38.56 15.70
N GLN A 381 12.15 -39.29 16.75
CA GLN A 381 12.01 -40.75 16.81
C GLN A 381 10.53 -41.16 16.85
N SER A 382 9.68 -40.30 17.39
CA SER A 382 8.23 -40.52 17.49
C SER A 382 7.45 -40.05 16.27
N THR A 383 8.10 -39.40 15.29
CA THR A 383 7.47 -38.79 14.10
C THR A 383 8.02 -39.36 12.78
N PRO A 384 7.86 -40.67 12.51
CA PRO A 384 8.40 -41.31 11.30
C PRO A 384 7.78 -40.80 9.98
N GLN A 385 6.66 -40.07 10.06
CA GLN A 385 5.94 -39.50 8.93
C GLN A 385 6.29 -38.02 8.67
N LEU A 386 7.26 -37.45 9.40
CA LEU A 386 7.56 -36.03 9.32
C LEU A 386 8.08 -35.64 7.94
N GLU A 387 7.38 -34.71 7.29
CA GLU A 387 7.71 -34.17 5.96
C GLU A 387 8.32 -32.77 6.06
N LYS A 388 7.98 -32.01 7.10
CA LYS A 388 8.44 -30.64 7.31
C LYS A 388 8.78 -30.37 8.77
N ILE A 389 9.97 -29.83 9.02
CA ILE A 389 10.38 -29.32 10.33
C ILE A 389 10.85 -27.87 10.23
N GLN A 390 10.38 -27.03 11.15
CA GLN A 390 10.80 -25.63 11.26
C GLN A 390 11.10 -25.28 12.73
N LEU A 391 12.35 -24.90 13.03
CA LEU A 391 12.82 -24.59 14.37
C LEU A 391 13.36 -23.15 14.40
N TYR A 392 12.59 -22.22 14.94
CA TYR A 392 12.91 -20.80 15.01
C TYR A 392 13.33 -20.39 16.43
N ARG A 393 14.62 -20.30 16.70
CA ARG A 393 15.20 -20.04 18.03
C ARG A 393 14.68 -21.03 19.07
N ALA A 394 14.45 -22.27 18.63
CA ALA A 394 13.80 -23.30 19.43
C ALA A 394 14.78 -24.25 20.14
N LEU A 395 16.07 -24.18 19.81
CA LEU A 395 17.07 -25.12 20.32
C LEU A 395 18.00 -24.45 21.33
N LYS A 396 18.09 -25.06 22.51
CA LYS A 396 19.12 -24.78 23.53
C LYS A 396 20.16 -25.89 23.45
N MET A 397 21.34 -25.52 22.98
CA MET A 397 22.34 -26.50 22.58
C MET A 397 23.29 -26.81 23.72
N GLY A 398 23.43 -28.10 24.03
CA GLY A 398 24.51 -28.67 24.84
C GLY A 398 25.60 -29.27 23.95
N SER A 399 26.72 -29.68 24.56
CA SER A 399 27.87 -30.31 23.87
C SER A 399 27.64 -31.78 23.48
N ASP A 400 26.45 -32.32 23.72
CA ASP A 400 26.20 -33.76 23.59
C ASP A 400 26.11 -34.17 22.11
N HIS A 401 26.70 -35.33 21.79
CA HIS A 401 26.54 -36.00 20.50
C HIS A 401 25.15 -36.62 20.42
N LEU A 402 24.46 -36.47 19.29
CA LEU A 402 23.13 -37.05 19.13
C LEU A 402 22.98 -37.91 17.90
N GLN A 403 22.55 -39.15 18.15
CA GLN A 403 22.05 -40.02 17.10
C GLN A 403 20.60 -39.65 16.79
N LEU A 404 20.42 -38.89 15.71
CA LEU A 404 19.11 -38.62 15.15
C LEU A 404 18.59 -39.86 14.37
N PRO A 405 17.29 -40.13 14.41
CA PRO A 405 16.68 -41.23 13.64
C PRO A 405 16.71 -40.93 12.13
N SER A 406 16.55 -41.96 11.30
CA SER A 406 16.41 -41.78 9.86
C SER A 406 15.05 -41.16 9.50
N LEU A 407 15.07 -39.95 8.94
CA LEU A 407 13.92 -39.12 8.56
C LEU A 407 13.69 -39.16 7.05
N ASN A 408 13.41 -40.35 6.51
CA ASN A 408 13.33 -40.59 5.06
C ASN A 408 12.16 -39.86 4.35
N ARG A 409 11.20 -39.31 5.08
CA ARG A 409 10.09 -38.53 4.50
C ARG A 409 10.30 -37.03 4.59
N LEU A 410 11.34 -36.58 5.29
CA LEU A 410 11.56 -35.16 5.54
C LEU A 410 12.06 -34.46 4.28
N LYS A 411 11.21 -33.58 3.74
CA LYS A 411 11.46 -32.80 2.53
C LYS A 411 11.86 -31.36 2.83
N THR A 412 11.38 -30.79 3.93
CA THR A 412 11.62 -29.39 4.28
C THR A 412 12.24 -29.28 5.68
N VAL A 413 13.40 -28.64 5.77
CA VAL A 413 14.13 -28.37 7.00
C VAL A 413 14.39 -26.87 7.09
N SER A 414 13.86 -26.21 8.12
CA SER A 414 14.11 -24.79 8.40
C SER A 414 14.65 -24.62 9.80
N LEU A 415 15.82 -24.02 9.93
CA LEU A 415 16.57 -23.93 11.18
C LEU A 415 17.07 -22.51 11.36
N THR A 416 16.52 -21.79 12.33
CA THR A 416 16.97 -20.45 12.69
C THR A 416 17.44 -20.50 14.13
N CYS A 417 18.64 -20.95 14.41
CA CYS A 417 19.07 -21.23 15.79
C CYS A 417 20.48 -20.70 16.05
N ASP A 418 20.57 -19.70 16.93
CA ASP A 418 21.81 -18.97 17.28
C ASP A 418 22.93 -19.85 17.88
N SER A 419 22.67 -21.13 18.14
CA SER A 419 23.61 -22.06 18.80
C SER A 419 23.85 -23.36 18.02
N LEU A 420 23.34 -23.48 16.79
CA LEU A 420 23.51 -24.67 15.97
C LEU A 420 24.96 -24.77 15.44
N THR A 421 25.67 -25.85 15.79
CA THR A 421 27.04 -26.11 15.30
C THR A 421 27.03 -26.82 13.94
N SER A 422 28.16 -26.76 13.22
CA SER A 422 28.35 -27.47 11.94
C SER A 422 28.16 -28.99 12.07
N TYR A 423 28.62 -29.58 13.17
CA TYR A 423 28.49 -31.02 13.42
C TYR A 423 27.02 -31.43 13.51
N GLN A 424 26.23 -30.71 14.29
CA GLN A 424 24.81 -30.98 14.46
C GLN A 424 24.00 -30.73 13.18
N LEU A 425 24.35 -29.69 12.41
CA LEU A 425 23.78 -29.50 11.08
C LEU A 425 24.11 -30.69 10.17
N SER A 426 25.35 -31.20 10.21
CA SER A 426 25.76 -32.36 9.42
C SER A 426 24.98 -33.62 9.81
N GLU A 427 24.78 -33.89 11.11
CA GLU A 427 23.98 -35.01 11.62
C GLU A 427 22.51 -34.91 11.19
N MET A 428 21.92 -33.72 11.26
CA MET A 428 20.54 -33.50 10.86
C MET A 428 20.34 -33.67 9.34
N ILE A 429 21.26 -33.15 8.53
CA ILE A 429 21.26 -33.40 7.08
C ILE A 429 21.48 -34.89 6.80
N ALA A 430 22.33 -35.59 7.56
CA ALA A 430 22.59 -37.02 7.37
C ALA A 430 21.37 -37.89 7.67
N SER A 431 20.54 -37.40 8.59
CA SER A 431 19.29 -38.06 8.99
C SER A 431 18.17 -37.86 7.97
N ALA A 432 18.26 -36.85 7.11
CA ALA A 432 17.21 -36.48 6.16
C ALA A 432 17.72 -36.50 4.69
N PRO A 433 17.93 -37.70 4.10
CA PRO A 433 18.56 -37.83 2.78
C PRO A 433 17.74 -37.32 1.59
N TYR A 434 16.44 -37.04 1.77
CA TYR A 434 15.50 -36.60 0.73
C TYR A 434 15.05 -35.14 0.89
N VAL A 435 15.82 -34.31 1.60
CA VAL A 435 15.49 -32.90 1.77
C VAL A 435 15.52 -32.18 0.42
N GLU A 436 14.39 -31.55 0.09
CA GLU A 436 14.19 -30.71 -1.09
C GLU A 436 14.38 -29.22 -0.77
N ASN A 437 14.02 -28.78 0.45
CA ASN A 437 14.10 -27.39 0.88
C ASN A 437 14.87 -27.27 2.19
N LEU A 438 15.95 -26.50 2.19
CA LEU A 438 16.80 -26.27 3.35
C LEU A 438 16.92 -24.78 3.63
N THR A 439 16.41 -24.32 4.77
CA THR A 439 16.60 -22.97 5.29
C THR A 439 17.48 -23.01 6.53
N ILE A 440 18.54 -22.22 6.52
CA ILE A 440 19.50 -22.13 7.64
C ILE A 440 19.67 -20.67 8.03
N SER A 441 19.62 -20.39 9.33
CA SER A 441 19.83 -19.06 9.87
C SER A 441 20.49 -19.10 11.24
N CYS A 442 21.32 -18.11 11.52
CA CYS A 442 22.09 -17.94 12.75
C CYS A 442 23.01 -19.12 13.17
N LEU A 443 23.71 -19.80 12.25
CA LEU A 443 24.69 -20.82 12.63
C LEU A 443 25.81 -20.24 13.49
N ASN A 444 26.09 -20.88 14.63
CA ASN A 444 27.27 -20.62 15.44
C ASN A 444 28.31 -21.72 15.18
N SER A 445 28.94 -21.63 14.02
CA SER A 445 29.95 -22.58 13.59
C SER A 445 31.33 -22.03 13.89
N HIS A 446 31.80 -22.12 15.14
CA HIS A 446 33.22 -21.87 15.42
C HIS A 446 34.11 -22.94 14.76
N GLY A 447 34.52 -22.70 13.52
CA GLY A 447 35.68 -23.31 12.84
C GLY A 447 35.60 -24.79 12.43
N THR A 448 34.55 -25.54 12.77
CA THR A 448 34.45 -26.96 12.37
C THR A 448 33.85 -27.09 10.97
N PRO A 449 34.51 -27.82 10.03
CA PRO A 449 33.97 -28.04 8.69
C PRO A 449 32.70 -28.91 8.75
N LEU A 450 31.83 -28.76 7.76
CA LEU A 450 30.65 -29.63 7.60
C LEU A 450 31.12 -31.00 7.08
N ASN A 451 30.71 -32.08 7.75
CA ASN A 451 31.04 -33.45 7.33
C ASN A 451 29.86 -34.04 6.54
N LEU A 452 29.71 -33.61 5.29
CA LEU A 452 28.69 -34.12 4.37
C LEU A 452 29.29 -35.20 3.47
N ARG A 453 28.62 -36.34 3.34
CA ARG A 453 28.93 -37.35 2.35
C ARG A 453 28.60 -36.80 0.95
N ARG A 454 29.38 -37.22 -0.05
CA ARG A 454 29.12 -36.89 -1.45
C ARG A 454 27.68 -37.27 -1.80
N THR A 455 26.95 -36.37 -2.46
CA THR A 455 25.54 -36.52 -2.90
C THR A 455 24.48 -36.56 -1.80
N GLN A 456 24.83 -36.23 -0.55
CA GLN A 456 23.88 -36.25 0.57
C GLN A 456 22.75 -35.20 0.43
N LEU A 457 22.96 -34.15 -0.37
CA LEU A 457 21.97 -33.12 -0.69
C LEU A 457 21.50 -33.21 -2.15
N SER A 458 21.62 -34.39 -2.78
CA SER A 458 21.26 -34.55 -4.20
C SER A 458 19.79 -34.28 -4.51
N HIS A 459 18.88 -34.32 -3.53
CA HIS A 459 17.47 -33.96 -3.70
C HIS A 459 17.17 -32.48 -3.44
N LEU A 460 18.15 -31.70 -2.97
CA LEU A 460 17.95 -30.31 -2.59
C LEU A 460 17.67 -29.44 -3.82
N LYS A 461 16.48 -28.81 -3.84
CA LYS A 461 16.01 -27.89 -4.88
C LYS A 461 16.09 -26.43 -4.43
N GLU A 462 15.82 -26.15 -3.15
CA GLU A 462 15.86 -24.80 -2.61
C GLU A 462 16.78 -24.72 -1.39
N LEU A 463 17.73 -23.79 -1.44
CA LEU A 463 18.62 -23.47 -0.33
C LEU A 463 18.46 -22.00 0.04
N ARG A 464 18.12 -21.74 1.30
CA ARG A 464 18.03 -20.40 1.87
C ARG A 464 18.96 -20.26 3.06
N ILE A 465 19.78 -19.23 3.07
CA ILE A 465 20.73 -18.94 4.15
C ILE A 465 20.54 -17.50 4.61
N ASP A 466 20.05 -17.28 5.83
CA ASP A 466 19.72 -15.96 6.36
C ASP A 466 20.51 -15.60 7.63
N SER A 467 21.04 -14.38 7.70
CA SER A 467 21.59 -13.77 8.92
C SER A 467 22.52 -14.70 9.74
N THR A 468 23.43 -15.43 9.08
CA THR A 468 24.42 -16.28 9.76
C THR A 468 25.74 -15.52 9.91
N PRO A 469 26.05 -14.92 11.07
CA PRO A 469 27.33 -14.22 11.26
C PRO A 469 28.55 -15.15 11.18
N CYS A 470 28.36 -16.49 11.18
CA CYS A 470 29.48 -17.43 11.31
C CYS A 470 29.55 -18.54 10.25
N LEU A 471 28.70 -18.57 9.21
CA LEU A 471 28.87 -19.58 8.14
C LEU A 471 30.11 -19.23 7.30
N TYR A 472 31.16 -20.05 7.42
CA TYR A 472 32.38 -19.88 6.65
C TYR A 472 32.20 -20.34 5.19
N SER A 473 33.01 -19.79 4.29
CA SER A 473 33.01 -20.13 2.86
C SER A 473 33.13 -21.62 2.60
N GLU A 474 34.03 -22.29 3.29
CA GLU A 474 34.21 -23.74 3.15
C GLU A 474 32.90 -24.50 3.39
N GLN A 475 32.14 -24.11 4.43
CA GLN A 475 30.88 -24.77 4.78
C GLN A 475 29.80 -24.47 3.75
N PHE A 476 29.64 -23.20 3.37
CA PHE A 476 28.71 -22.78 2.32
C PHE A 476 28.91 -23.55 1.02
N PHE A 477 30.14 -23.58 0.51
CA PHE A 477 30.43 -24.29 -0.73
C PHE A 477 30.42 -25.82 -0.55
N THR A 478 30.64 -26.34 0.66
CA THR A 478 30.43 -27.78 0.93
C THR A 478 28.95 -28.17 0.78
N ILE A 479 28.02 -27.32 1.23
CA ILE A 479 26.58 -27.52 1.03
C ILE A 479 26.26 -27.49 -0.47
N ILE A 480 26.69 -26.42 -1.16
CA ILE A 480 26.46 -26.25 -2.60
C ILE A 480 27.06 -27.40 -3.41
N ALA A 481 28.27 -27.83 -3.09
CA ALA A 481 28.93 -28.91 -3.81
C ALA A 481 28.20 -30.27 -3.69
N ASN A 482 27.36 -30.43 -2.68
CA ASN A 482 26.54 -31.62 -2.48
C ASN A 482 25.11 -31.51 -3.03
N ALA A 483 24.70 -30.32 -3.48
CA ALA A 483 23.35 -30.01 -3.95
C ALA A 483 23.29 -29.89 -5.49
N SER A 484 23.50 -31.01 -6.18
CA SER A 484 23.58 -31.02 -7.66
C SER A 484 22.28 -30.62 -8.37
N ASN A 485 21.12 -30.80 -7.73
CA ASN A 485 19.80 -30.48 -8.28
C ASN A 485 19.23 -29.15 -7.77
N LEU A 486 20.09 -28.27 -7.23
CA LEU A 486 19.67 -27.00 -6.67
C LEU A 486 19.08 -26.10 -7.77
N GLU A 487 17.81 -25.70 -7.63
CA GLU A 487 17.07 -24.84 -8.56
C GLU A 487 17.03 -23.38 -8.09
N LYS A 488 17.02 -23.16 -6.77
CA LYS A 488 16.90 -21.84 -6.15
C LYS A 488 17.88 -21.68 -4.98
N LEU A 489 18.59 -20.56 -4.98
CA LEU A 489 19.54 -20.18 -3.93
C LEU A 489 19.21 -18.77 -3.41
N GLU A 490 18.80 -18.68 -2.15
CA GLU A 490 18.58 -17.41 -1.45
C GLU A 490 19.62 -17.23 -0.36
N ILE A 491 20.26 -16.07 -0.33
CA ILE A 491 21.35 -15.79 0.57
C ILE A 491 21.17 -14.38 1.11
N SER A 492 21.11 -14.21 2.42
CA SER A 492 21.17 -12.91 3.07
C SER A 492 22.17 -12.97 4.24
N PHE A 493 23.26 -12.23 4.16
CA PHE A 493 24.29 -12.21 5.22
C PHE A 493 24.48 -10.82 5.79
N HIS A 494 24.80 -10.69 7.06
CA HIS A 494 25.24 -9.39 7.58
C HIS A 494 26.76 -9.18 7.45
N ASP A 495 27.52 -10.27 7.30
CA ASP A 495 28.98 -10.28 7.27
C ASP A 495 29.51 -11.05 6.05
N SER A 496 30.77 -10.80 5.66
CA SER A 496 31.40 -11.49 4.53
C SER A 496 31.63 -12.97 4.83
N ILE A 497 31.25 -13.84 3.90
CA ILE A 497 31.66 -15.24 3.86
C ILE A 497 33.18 -15.25 3.59
N GLY A 498 34.00 -15.61 4.58
CA GLY A 498 35.47 -15.43 4.58
C GLY A 498 36.23 -15.89 3.33
N GLU A 499 37.51 -15.54 3.20
CA GLU A 499 38.24 -15.61 1.91
C GLU A 499 38.54 -17.00 1.33
N SER A 500 38.28 -18.11 2.03
CA SER A 500 38.59 -19.43 1.47
C SER A 500 37.77 -19.72 0.21
N ILE A 501 38.42 -20.34 -0.77
CA ILE A 501 37.86 -20.60 -2.10
C ILE A 501 37.83 -22.12 -2.32
N PRO A 502 36.66 -22.75 -2.19
CA PRO A 502 36.50 -24.17 -2.46
C PRO A 502 36.33 -24.44 -3.96
N SER A 503 36.63 -25.68 -4.37
CA SER A 503 36.60 -26.14 -5.76
C SER A 503 35.19 -26.57 -6.20
N VAL A 504 34.30 -25.62 -6.46
CA VAL A 504 33.07 -25.91 -7.23
C VAL A 504 33.45 -26.06 -8.70
N LYS A 505 33.07 -27.18 -9.32
CA LYS A 505 33.38 -27.45 -10.73
C LYS A 505 32.44 -26.65 -11.64
N LEU A 506 32.95 -26.28 -12.83
CA LEU A 506 32.14 -25.69 -13.89
C LEU A 506 30.94 -26.60 -14.21
N GLY A 507 29.74 -26.04 -14.27
CA GLY A 507 28.50 -26.77 -14.55
C GLY A 507 27.95 -27.63 -13.40
N GLN A 508 28.55 -27.59 -12.20
CA GLN A 508 28.07 -28.37 -11.06
C GLN A 508 26.65 -27.98 -10.59
N LEU A 509 26.20 -26.77 -10.91
CA LEU A 509 24.88 -26.24 -10.55
C LEU A 509 24.05 -25.99 -11.82
N GLU A 510 24.01 -26.98 -12.72
CA GLU A 510 23.30 -26.86 -14.01
C GLU A 510 21.78 -26.66 -13.86
N HIS A 511 21.21 -27.04 -12.72
CA HIS A 511 19.79 -26.85 -12.43
C HIS A 511 19.46 -25.49 -11.81
N LEU A 512 20.46 -24.68 -11.43
CA LEU A 512 20.25 -23.43 -10.69
C LEU A 512 19.68 -22.35 -11.61
N LYS A 513 18.40 -22.02 -11.42
CA LYS A 513 17.64 -21.04 -12.22
C LYS A 513 17.53 -19.69 -11.54
N SER A 514 17.45 -19.66 -10.21
CA SER A 514 17.23 -18.43 -9.46
C SER A 514 18.26 -18.26 -8.34
N VAL A 515 18.91 -17.10 -8.30
CA VAL A 515 19.87 -16.72 -7.27
C VAL A 515 19.50 -15.38 -6.68
N GLU A 516 19.35 -15.30 -5.36
CA GLU A 516 19.11 -14.07 -4.61
C GLU A 516 20.21 -13.89 -3.56
N ILE A 517 20.86 -12.71 -3.58
CA ILE A 517 22.00 -12.39 -2.72
C ILE A 517 21.77 -11.02 -2.08
N GLY A 518 21.55 -10.96 -0.77
CA GLY A 518 21.45 -9.73 0.01
C GLY A 518 22.70 -9.46 0.85
N ASN A 519 23.07 -8.18 0.97
CA ASN A 519 24.02 -7.65 1.95
C ASN A 519 25.47 -8.21 1.82
N GLN A 520 25.98 -8.34 0.59
CA GLN A 520 27.41 -8.59 0.25
C GLN A 520 28.14 -9.71 1.04
N PRO A 521 27.65 -10.95 0.99
CA PRO A 521 28.39 -12.08 1.53
C PRO A 521 29.67 -12.42 0.76
N PHE A 522 29.74 -12.15 -0.54
CA PHE A 522 30.75 -12.75 -1.41
C PHE A 522 31.91 -11.81 -1.72
N THR A 523 33.11 -12.38 -1.72
CA THR A 523 34.24 -11.82 -2.48
C THR A 523 34.02 -12.00 -3.99
N LEU A 524 34.70 -11.17 -4.79
CA LEU A 524 34.74 -11.27 -6.25
C LEU A 524 34.91 -12.70 -6.77
N LYS A 525 35.94 -13.39 -6.25
CA LYS A 525 36.33 -14.72 -6.72
C LYS A 525 35.23 -15.74 -6.42
N GLN A 526 34.58 -15.63 -5.26
CA GLN A 526 33.49 -16.53 -4.88
C GLN A 526 32.25 -16.31 -5.74
N PHE A 527 31.92 -15.06 -6.06
CA PHE A 527 30.80 -14.76 -6.94
C PHE A 527 31.03 -15.30 -8.36
N HIS A 528 32.24 -15.15 -8.91
CA HIS A 528 32.58 -15.76 -10.20
C HIS A 528 32.49 -17.28 -10.20
N ILE A 529 32.94 -17.93 -9.11
CA ILE A 529 32.83 -19.38 -8.99
C ILE A 529 31.37 -19.82 -8.98
N LEU A 530 30.50 -19.10 -8.27
CA LEU A 530 29.07 -19.38 -8.26
C LEU A 530 28.46 -19.23 -9.65
N LEU A 531 28.72 -18.12 -10.35
CA LEU A 531 28.18 -17.89 -11.70
C LEU A 531 28.71 -18.89 -12.73
N ASN A 532 29.99 -19.28 -12.64
CA ASN A 532 30.55 -20.30 -13.51
C ASN A 532 29.96 -21.70 -13.24
N ALA A 533 29.66 -22.00 -11.99
CA ALA A 533 28.99 -23.25 -11.63
C ALA A 533 27.55 -23.31 -12.14
N ALA A 534 26.88 -22.15 -12.25
CA ALA A 534 25.45 -22.01 -12.56
C ALA A 534 25.19 -21.33 -13.92
N HIS A 535 25.55 -22.02 -15.00
CA HIS A 535 25.48 -21.48 -16.36
C HIS A 535 24.04 -21.20 -16.87
N TYR A 536 23.02 -21.76 -16.21
CA TYR A 536 21.63 -21.71 -16.64
C TYR A 536 20.74 -20.79 -15.79
N ILE A 537 21.33 -19.83 -15.07
CA ILE A 537 20.56 -18.85 -14.27
C ILE A 537 19.64 -18.02 -15.18
N GLU A 538 18.37 -17.96 -14.80
CA GLU A 538 17.30 -17.19 -15.46
C GLU A 538 16.95 -15.92 -14.66
N SER A 539 17.10 -15.96 -13.33
CA SER A 539 16.78 -14.89 -12.40
C SER A 539 17.95 -14.65 -11.44
N LEU A 540 18.44 -13.41 -11.39
CA LEU A 540 19.50 -13.02 -10.46
C LEU A 540 19.12 -11.72 -9.75
N THR A 541 19.00 -11.80 -8.42
CA THR A 541 18.64 -10.70 -7.55
C THR A 541 19.78 -10.41 -6.60
N ILE A 542 20.21 -9.16 -6.53
CA ILE A 542 21.32 -8.74 -5.69
C ILE A 542 20.95 -7.46 -4.91
N HIS A 543 20.65 -7.69 -3.64
CA HIS A 543 20.42 -6.80 -2.49
C HIS A 543 21.62 -6.02 -1.97
N PHE A 544 21.54 -4.69 -1.77
CA PHE A 544 22.39 -3.94 -0.83
C PHE A 544 23.89 -4.15 -1.05
N SER A 545 24.31 -3.98 -2.30
CA SER A 545 25.57 -4.52 -2.77
C SER A 545 26.58 -3.49 -3.29
N LYS A 546 27.79 -3.50 -2.73
CA LYS A 546 28.94 -2.73 -3.23
C LYS A 546 29.61 -3.49 -4.37
N PHE A 547 29.05 -3.36 -5.57
CA PHE A 547 29.66 -3.96 -6.74
C PHE A 547 31.00 -3.30 -7.04
N LYS A 548 32.05 -4.11 -7.03
CA LYS A 548 33.29 -3.88 -7.80
C LYS A 548 33.53 -4.99 -8.83
N TYR A 549 32.60 -5.92 -8.94
CA TYR A 549 32.83 -7.27 -9.47
C TYR A 549 32.24 -7.49 -10.87
N LEU A 550 31.26 -6.66 -11.27
CA LEU A 550 30.58 -6.85 -12.56
C LEU A 550 31.50 -6.55 -13.75
N LEU A 551 32.58 -5.78 -13.56
CA LEU A 551 33.56 -5.46 -14.61
C LEU A 551 34.28 -6.69 -15.16
N GLU A 552 34.32 -7.80 -14.42
CA GLU A 552 35.03 -9.02 -14.81
C GLU A 552 34.13 -10.05 -15.51
N LEU A 553 32.82 -9.78 -15.63
CA LEU A 553 31.92 -10.63 -16.37
C LEU A 553 32.29 -10.66 -17.86
N GLN A 554 32.43 -11.87 -18.41
CA GLN A 554 32.72 -12.05 -19.82
C GLN A 554 31.43 -11.92 -20.66
N PRO A 555 31.49 -11.35 -21.87
CA PRO A 555 30.34 -11.31 -22.77
C PRO A 555 29.74 -12.70 -23.00
N GLY A 556 28.42 -12.82 -22.86
CA GLY A 556 27.70 -14.08 -22.98
C GLY A 556 27.85 -15.07 -21.81
N GLN A 557 28.49 -14.69 -20.70
CA GLN A 557 28.67 -15.56 -19.53
C GLN A 557 27.34 -15.97 -18.86
N LEU A 558 26.29 -15.17 -19.00
CA LEU A 558 24.95 -15.39 -18.44
C LEU A 558 23.91 -15.53 -19.57
N PRO A 559 24.01 -16.58 -20.41
CA PRO A 559 23.26 -16.66 -21.66
C PRO A 559 21.76 -16.88 -21.47
N ARG A 560 21.29 -17.26 -20.28
CA ARG A 560 19.86 -17.48 -20.00
C ARG A 560 19.25 -16.44 -19.07
N LEU A 561 20.02 -15.45 -18.61
CA LEU A 561 19.51 -14.48 -17.64
C LEU A 561 18.42 -13.60 -18.28
N GLN A 562 17.21 -13.68 -17.75
CA GLN A 562 16.03 -12.94 -18.21
C GLN A 562 15.63 -11.84 -17.23
N TYR A 563 15.80 -12.07 -15.93
CA TYR A 563 15.49 -11.11 -14.87
C TYR A 563 16.75 -10.78 -14.07
N PHE A 564 17.02 -9.48 -13.92
CA PHE A 564 18.09 -9.01 -13.06
C PHE A 564 17.63 -7.85 -12.19
N ASN A 565 17.84 -7.98 -10.88
CA ASN A 565 17.50 -6.94 -9.92
C ASN A 565 18.76 -6.56 -9.13
N ILE A 566 19.18 -5.31 -9.23
CA ILE A 566 20.32 -4.74 -8.48
C ILE A 566 19.89 -3.53 -7.66
N SER A 567 18.65 -3.57 -7.19
CA SER A 567 18.12 -2.58 -6.28
C SER A 567 19.04 -2.39 -5.06
N TRP A 568 19.15 -1.15 -4.60
CA TRP A 568 19.94 -0.73 -3.44
C TRP A 568 21.44 -0.99 -3.57
N SER A 569 21.96 -1.06 -4.79
CA SER A 569 23.35 -1.38 -5.05
C SER A 569 24.15 -0.22 -5.64
N GLU A 570 25.44 -0.15 -5.33
CA GLU A 570 26.37 0.89 -5.78
C GLU A 570 26.90 0.66 -7.21
N VAL A 571 26.07 0.15 -8.13
CA VAL A 571 26.47 -0.19 -9.50
C VAL A 571 26.90 1.05 -10.30
N THR A 572 28.05 0.98 -10.95
CA THR A 572 28.55 2.00 -11.88
C THR A 572 28.06 1.75 -13.32
N PRO A 573 28.08 2.76 -14.21
CA PRO A 573 27.70 2.58 -15.61
C PRO A 573 28.53 1.51 -16.34
N ASN A 574 29.83 1.41 -16.04
CA ASN A 574 30.72 0.41 -16.64
C ASN A 574 30.34 -1.01 -16.22
N GLU A 575 29.98 -1.19 -14.95
CA GLU A 575 29.51 -2.47 -14.41
C GLU A 575 28.17 -2.88 -15.01
N LEU A 576 27.24 -1.94 -15.14
CA LEU A 576 25.97 -2.18 -15.81
C LEU A 576 26.19 -2.59 -17.27
N SER A 577 27.12 -1.94 -17.97
CA SER A 577 27.45 -2.32 -19.35
C SER A 577 28.07 -3.71 -19.45
N ALA A 578 28.99 -4.06 -18.54
CA ALA A 578 29.60 -5.39 -18.51
C ALA A 578 28.55 -6.48 -18.26
N LEU A 579 27.62 -6.24 -17.35
CA LEU A 579 26.46 -7.10 -17.14
C LEU A 579 25.59 -7.22 -18.40
N LEU A 580 25.24 -6.11 -19.04
CA LEU A 580 24.40 -6.14 -20.25
C LEU A 580 25.06 -6.91 -21.41
N ALA A 581 26.40 -6.91 -21.47
CA ALA A 581 27.16 -7.73 -22.40
C ALA A 581 27.20 -9.22 -21.98
N ALA A 582 27.26 -9.49 -20.68
CA ALA A 582 27.24 -10.85 -20.14
C ALA A 582 25.86 -11.53 -20.30
N ALA A 583 24.77 -10.77 -20.25
CA ALA A 583 23.39 -11.25 -20.30
C ALA A 583 22.64 -10.80 -21.56
N PRO A 584 22.89 -11.42 -22.75
CA PRO A 584 22.30 -11.01 -24.02
C PRO A 584 20.77 -11.22 -24.11
N HIS A 585 20.18 -12.02 -23.23
CA HIS A 585 18.74 -12.32 -23.22
C HIS A 585 17.95 -11.62 -22.09
N LEU A 586 18.54 -10.63 -21.44
CA LEU A 586 17.89 -9.89 -20.34
C LEU A 586 16.60 -9.19 -20.80
N VAL A 587 15.47 -9.56 -20.20
CA VAL A 587 14.11 -9.06 -20.49
C VAL A 587 13.72 -7.94 -19.53
N LEU A 588 14.09 -8.09 -18.25
CA LEU A 588 13.67 -7.20 -17.18
C LEU A 588 14.87 -6.87 -16.29
N LEU A 589 15.08 -5.56 -16.11
CA LEU A 589 16.13 -5.01 -15.26
C LEU A 589 15.53 -4.04 -14.26
N GLU A 590 15.66 -4.34 -12.97
CA GLU A 590 15.18 -3.50 -11.88
C GLU A 590 16.33 -2.76 -11.20
N LEU A 591 16.25 -1.43 -11.24
CA LEU A 591 17.19 -0.49 -10.65
C LEU A 591 16.43 0.36 -9.64
N PHE A 592 16.53 0.07 -8.36
CA PHE A 592 16.01 0.93 -7.30
C PHE A 592 17.17 1.50 -6.49
N ASP A 593 17.18 2.80 -6.19
CA ASP A 593 18.20 3.44 -5.35
C ASP A 593 19.66 3.11 -5.71
N CYS A 594 19.96 3.04 -7.01
CA CYS A 594 21.30 2.83 -7.54
C CYS A 594 22.03 4.18 -7.65
N ALA A 595 22.51 4.72 -6.53
CA ALA A 595 23.06 6.07 -6.43
C ALA A 595 24.13 6.39 -7.50
N ASN A 596 25.01 5.44 -7.80
CA ASN A 596 26.10 5.60 -8.78
C ASN A 596 25.64 5.67 -10.24
N LEU A 597 24.43 5.20 -10.56
CA LEU A 597 23.82 5.36 -11.88
C LEU A 597 23.10 6.72 -12.02
N GLY A 598 22.99 7.49 -10.94
CA GLY A 598 22.16 8.69 -10.89
C GLY A 598 20.67 8.41 -11.00
N VAL A 599 20.25 7.15 -10.80
CA VAL A 599 18.88 6.79 -10.44
C VAL A 599 18.80 7.15 -8.96
N GLY A 600 18.06 8.20 -8.60
CA GLY A 600 17.86 8.55 -7.18
C GLY A 600 17.12 7.44 -6.42
N LYS A 601 16.43 7.78 -5.33
CA LYS A 601 15.55 6.85 -4.57
C LYS A 601 14.32 6.35 -5.34
N ARG A 602 14.37 6.34 -6.67
CA ARG A 602 13.28 6.00 -7.58
C ARG A 602 13.47 4.58 -8.10
N SER A 603 12.37 3.85 -8.25
CA SER A 603 12.38 2.58 -8.99
C SER A 603 12.45 2.89 -10.47
N LEU A 604 13.44 2.32 -11.16
CA LEU A 604 13.52 2.30 -12.60
C LEU A 604 13.47 0.84 -13.07
N CYS A 605 12.35 0.49 -13.70
CA CYS A 605 12.11 -0.81 -14.27
C CYS A 605 12.31 -0.75 -15.79
N LEU A 606 13.41 -1.30 -16.29
CA LEU A 606 13.77 -1.31 -17.69
C LEU A 606 13.32 -2.63 -18.33
N ARG A 607 12.52 -2.53 -19.39
CA ARG A 607 12.06 -3.68 -20.19
C ARG A 607 12.95 -3.91 -21.40
N ALA A 608 12.80 -5.05 -22.07
CA ALA A 608 13.58 -5.46 -23.25
C ALA A 608 13.90 -4.33 -24.23
N ASN A 609 12.91 -3.53 -24.66
CA ASN A 609 13.14 -2.43 -25.60
C ASN A 609 14.09 -1.35 -25.04
N HIS A 610 13.97 -0.99 -23.76
CA HIS A 610 14.88 -0.06 -23.09
C HIS A 610 16.27 -0.67 -22.89
N ILE A 611 16.33 -1.98 -22.60
CA ILE A 611 17.59 -2.71 -22.44
C ILE A 611 18.35 -2.75 -23.77
N THR A 612 17.68 -3.03 -24.89
CA THR A 612 18.28 -2.98 -26.24
C THR A 612 18.79 -1.58 -26.57
N GLN A 613 18.05 -0.52 -26.19
CA GLN A 613 18.53 0.85 -26.33
C GLN A 613 19.81 1.09 -25.52
N LEU A 614 19.86 0.64 -24.26
CA LEU A 614 21.03 0.81 -23.40
C LEU A 614 22.27 0.06 -23.93
N ARG A 615 22.10 -1.12 -24.52
CA ARG A 615 23.21 -1.88 -25.14
C ARG A 615 23.91 -1.13 -26.27
N ASN A 616 23.19 -0.27 -26.99
CA ASN A 616 23.68 0.43 -28.18
C ASN A 616 24.19 1.85 -27.88
N ILE A 617 24.24 2.27 -26.61
CA ILE A 617 24.66 3.61 -26.20
C ILE A 617 26.09 3.58 -25.67
N ALA A 618 26.90 4.56 -26.08
CA ALA A 618 28.25 4.73 -25.54
C ALA A 618 28.21 4.95 -24.01
N LEU A 619 29.17 4.37 -23.30
CA LEU A 619 29.23 4.34 -21.82
C LEU A 619 29.05 5.73 -21.17
N ASP A 620 29.67 6.76 -21.73
CA ASP A 620 29.61 8.15 -21.28
C ASP A 620 28.19 8.76 -21.37
N LYS A 621 27.34 8.20 -22.23
CA LYS A 621 25.95 8.62 -22.44
C LYS A 621 24.93 7.76 -21.70
N MET A 622 25.31 6.59 -21.18
CA MET A 622 24.40 5.63 -20.54
C MET A 622 23.73 6.22 -19.30
N ALA A 623 24.49 6.85 -18.40
CA ALA A 623 23.94 7.49 -17.20
C ALA A 623 22.93 8.60 -17.54
N LYS A 624 23.20 9.38 -18.61
CA LYS A 624 22.28 10.42 -19.07
C LYS A 624 20.98 9.83 -19.61
N LYS A 625 21.03 8.75 -20.40
CA LYS A 625 19.83 8.06 -20.90
C LYS A 625 19.03 7.40 -19.79
N ILE A 626 19.69 6.80 -18.80
CA ILE A 626 19.03 6.24 -17.61
C ILE A 626 18.27 7.31 -16.83
N ARG A 627 18.89 8.48 -16.60
CA ARG A 627 18.21 9.64 -15.98
C ARG A 627 17.01 10.11 -16.80
N GLN A 628 17.16 10.17 -18.13
CA GLN A 628 16.08 10.53 -19.03
C GLN A 628 14.90 9.53 -18.95
N LEU A 629 15.18 8.22 -19.03
CA LEU A 629 14.15 7.17 -18.92
C LEU A 629 13.44 7.20 -17.56
N SER A 630 14.17 7.50 -16.49
CA SER A 630 13.59 7.68 -15.14
C SER A 630 12.69 8.91 -15.03
N GLN A 631 12.95 9.97 -15.80
CA GLN A 631 12.08 11.15 -15.88
C GLN A 631 10.84 10.88 -16.76
N GLU A 632 11.01 10.11 -17.84
CA GLU A 632 9.92 9.71 -18.74
C GLU A 632 8.93 8.75 -18.06
N SER A 633 9.37 7.95 -17.08
CA SER A 633 8.51 7.03 -16.32
C SER A 633 7.59 7.69 -15.28
N GLU A 634 7.65 9.02 -15.08
CA GLU A 634 6.85 9.74 -14.08
C GLU A 634 5.33 9.81 -14.36
N VAL A 635 4.83 9.17 -15.44
CA VAL A 635 3.39 9.23 -15.81
C VAL A 635 2.51 8.16 -15.13
N SER A 636 3.07 7.18 -14.41
CA SER A 636 2.24 6.17 -13.70
C SER A 636 2.63 6.03 -12.23
N GLY A 637 1.72 6.40 -11.34
CA GLY A 637 1.91 6.35 -9.89
C GLY A 637 2.05 4.93 -9.36
N PHE A 638 3.20 4.64 -8.75
CA PHE A 638 3.40 3.46 -7.92
C PHE A 638 4.02 3.88 -6.58
N TYR A 639 3.31 3.63 -5.48
CA TYR A 639 3.78 3.85 -4.11
C TYR A 639 4.04 2.50 -3.44
N PHE A 640 5.22 2.36 -2.82
CA PHE A 640 5.61 1.22 -2.00
C PHE A 640 5.05 1.30 -0.57
N ASN A 641 4.85 0.15 0.06
CA ASN A 641 4.40 0.00 1.44
C ASN A 641 5.44 -0.79 2.25
N GLY A 642 5.82 -0.26 3.41
CA GLY A 642 6.85 -0.81 4.29
C GLY A 642 6.35 -1.91 5.24
N LYS A 643 7.15 -2.97 5.35
CA LYS A 643 7.42 -3.73 6.58
C LYS A 643 8.88 -4.18 6.52
N ASP A 644 9.76 -3.21 6.60
CA ASP A 644 11.08 -3.30 7.24
C ASP A 644 11.55 -1.85 7.44
N ARG A 645 12.32 -1.62 8.51
CA ARG A 645 12.64 -0.30 9.05
C ARG A 645 13.29 0.61 8.00
N GLU A 646 12.52 1.51 7.38
CA GLU A 646 13.02 2.46 6.39
C GLU A 646 13.26 3.87 6.96
N GLN A 647 14.46 4.37 6.71
CA GLN A 647 14.76 5.79 6.65
C GLN A 647 13.99 6.40 5.46
N ILE A 648 12.92 7.12 5.78
CA ILE A 648 12.01 7.80 4.85
C ILE A 648 12.82 8.71 3.89
N PRO A 649 12.53 8.72 2.56
CA PRO A 649 13.12 9.67 1.62
C PRO A 649 12.81 11.12 2.02
N PRO A 650 13.69 12.10 1.76
CA PRO A 650 13.30 13.50 1.83
C PRO A 650 12.36 13.77 0.64
N ASP A 651 11.06 13.67 0.85
CA ASP A 651 10.07 14.27 -0.04
C ASP A 651 10.30 15.79 -0.01
N GLN A 652 10.16 16.49 -1.13
CA GLN A 652 10.38 17.95 -1.18
C GLN A 652 9.38 18.74 -0.31
N ASN A 653 8.35 18.05 0.23
CA ASN A 653 7.34 18.60 1.14
C ASN A 653 7.49 18.10 2.60
N THR A 654 8.59 17.45 2.99
CA THR A 654 8.81 17.04 4.38
C THR A 654 9.38 18.20 5.20
N HIS A 655 8.58 18.75 6.12
CA HIS A 655 9.04 19.82 7.00
C HIS A 655 9.60 19.27 8.32
N LEU A 656 10.90 18.97 8.36
CA LEU A 656 11.58 18.59 9.61
C LEU A 656 11.61 19.77 10.59
N ILE A 657 11.68 19.47 11.89
CA ILE A 657 11.97 20.50 12.90
C ILE A 657 13.46 20.84 12.82
N ASP A 658 13.77 22.09 12.48
CA ASP A 658 15.15 22.57 12.50
C ASP A 658 15.51 23.11 13.89
N GLY A 659 16.80 23.06 14.24
CA GLY A 659 17.33 23.74 15.44
C GLY A 659 17.76 25.18 15.16
N GLN A 660 17.44 25.73 13.98
CA GLN A 660 17.98 27.01 13.52
C GLN A 660 17.15 28.19 14.04
N LEU A 661 17.43 28.60 15.26
CA LEU A 661 17.01 29.90 15.77
C LEU A 661 18.11 30.91 15.40
N SER A 662 17.99 31.67 14.30
CA SER A 662 19.04 32.66 13.96
C SER A 662 18.97 33.83 14.93
N THR A 663 20.12 34.26 15.44
CA THR A 663 20.20 35.01 16.69
C THR A 663 20.21 36.53 16.61
N ASP A 664 20.51 37.21 15.50
CA ASP A 664 20.93 38.62 15.66
C ASP A 664 20.21 39.69 14.83
N GLU A 665 19.34 39.34 13.86
CA GLU A 665 18.54 40.34 13.13
C GLU A 665 17.11 39.86 12.83
N PRO A 666 16.07 40.72 12.98
CA PRO A 666 14.70 40.37 12.59
C PRO A 666 14.67 40.08 11.09
N ARG A 667 14.33 38.83 10.74
CA ARG A 667 14.17 38.43 9.34
C ARG A 667 13.10 39.31 8.70
N THR A 668 13.40 39.82 7.51
CA THR A 668 12.43 40.52 6.69
C THR A 668 11.85 39.52 5.69
N PHE A 669 10.52 39.36 5.68
CA PHE A 669 9.83 38.55 4.67
C PHE A 669 8.98 39.45 3.78
N GLU A 670 9.06 39.22 2.47
CA GLU A 670 8.10 39.79 1.53
C GLU A 670 6.82 38.94 1.55
N SER A 671 5.70 39.57 1.88
CA SER A 671 4.39 38.93 1.87
C SER A 671 3.46 39.71 0.97
N LYS A 672 2.83 39.01 0.01
CA LYS A 672 1.83 39.63 -0.86
C LYS A 672 0.54 39.79 -0.09
N GLN A 673 -0.08 40.96 -0.17
CA GLN A 673 -1.42 41.17 0.32
C GLN A 673 -2.40 40.33 -0.52
N LEU A 674 -3.01 39.33 0.10
CA LEU A 674 -3.94 38.42 -0.57
C LEU A 674 -5.39 38.82 -0.31
N PHE A 675 -5.66 39.64 0.71
CA PHE A 675 -6.99 40.06 1.10
C PHE A 675 -7.11 41.58 1.25
N LYS A 676 -8.28 42.11 0.89
CA LYS A 676 -8.65 43.53 1.00
C LYS A 676 -10.02 43.63 1.69
N GLY A 677 -10.10 44.39 2.78
CA GLY A 677 -11.37 44.77 3.40
C GLY A 677 -11.89 46.12 2.89
N HIS A 678 -13.10 46.50 3.32
CA HIS A 678 -13.66 47.80 3.03
C HIS A 678 -12.88 48.97 3.68
N ALA A 679 -12.92 50.14 3.03
CA ALA A 679 -12.28 51.38 3.49
C ALA A 679 -10.77 51.25 3.78
N GLY A 680 -10.06 50.38 3.05
CA GLY A 680 -8.61 50.22 3.19
C GLY A 680 -8.16 49.37 4.38
N HIS A 681 -9.09 48.71 5.10
CA HIS A 681 -8.75 47.79 6.18
C HIS A 681 -8.24 46.46 5.59
N ALA A 682 -6.95 46.41 5.28
CA ALA A 682 -6.27 45.16 4.94
C ALA A 682 -6.10 44.30 6.19
N PRO A 683 -6.50 43.01 6.19
CA PRO A 683 -6.10 42.11 7.25
C PRO A 683 -4.58 41.91 7.22
N ASP A 684 -3.99 41.88 8.41
CA ASP A 684 -2.56 41.68 8.61
C ASP A 684 -2.08 40.42 7.86
N THR A 685 -1.06 40.55 7.02
CA THR A 685 -0.56 39.41 6.24
C THR A 685 -0.02 38.27 7.11
N ARG A 686 0.25 38.52 8.40
CA ARG A 686 0.63 37.48 9.37
C ARG A 686 -0.47 36.47 9.63
N ILE A 687 -1.73 36.87 9.53
CA ILE A 687 -2.89 36.02 9.89
C ILE A 687 -3.33 35.09 8.75
N TYR A 688 -2.63 35.07 7.62
CA TYR A 688 -3.04 34.25 6.48
C TYR A 688 -2.77 32.76 6.73
N HIS A 689 -3.76 31.92 6.44
CA HIS A 689 -3.68 30.46 6.47
C HIS A 689 -3.44 29.94 5.04
N LEU A 690 -2.20 29.59 4.70
CA LEU A 690 -1.83 29.18 3.33
C LEU A 690 -1.68 27.68 3.16
N GLN A 691 -1.11 26.99 4.15
CA GLN A 691 -0.85 25.56 4.06
C GLN A 691 -1.09 24.88 5.39
N SER A 692 -1.93 23.84 5.37
CA SER A 692 -2.14 22.92 6.50
C SER A 692 -1.24 21.71 6.38
N LEU A 693 -0.58 21.36 7.48
CA LEU A 693 0.32 20.24 7.62
C LEU A 693 -0.16 19.37 8.79
N ARG A 694 -0.31 18.06 8.57
CA ARG A 694 -0.58 17.09 9.62
C ARG A 694 0.71 16.43 10.11
N PHE A 695 0.75 16.10 11.39
CA PHE A 695 1.84 15.31 11.96
C PHE A 695 1.65 13.83 11.65
N VAL A 696 2.65 13.23 11.01
CA VAL A 696 2.74 11.81 10.68
C VAL A 696 3.93 11.24 11.45
N ARG A 697 3.69 10.24 12.28
CA ARG A 697 4.71 9.71 13.20
C ARG A 697 5.91 9.09 12.44
N PRO A 698 7.13 9.21 12.99
CA PRO A 698 7.62 10.27 13.88
C PRO A 698 8.20 11.41 13.02
N PHE A 699 8.23 12.65 13.54
CA PHE A 699 8.89 13.83 12.95
C PHE A 699 8.46 14.31 11.56
N LEU A 700 7.47 13.68 10.92
CA LEU A 700 7.11 13.99 9.54
C LEU A 700 5.86 14.82 9.45
N TYR A 701 6.00 16.11 9.14
CA TYR A 701 4.86 16.92 8.73
C TYR A 701 4.59 16.71 7.26
N ARG A 702 3.36 16.30 6.93
CA ARG A 702 2.89 16.18 5.55
C ARG A 702 1.76 17.15 5.32
N GLU A 703 1.64 17.63 4.09
CA GLU A 703 0.48 18.39 3.66
C GLU A 703 -0.81 17.64 3.99
N TYR A 704 -1.75 18.36 4.59
CA TYR A 704 -3.07 17.85 4.85
C TYR A 704 -3.84 17.80 3.52
N VAL A 705 -4.24 16.59 3.14
CA VAL A 705 -5.07 16.36 1.97
C VAL A 705 -6.43 15.85 2.47
N PRO A 706 -7.52 16.58 2.22
CA PRO A 706 -8.85 16.17 2.67
C PRO A 706 -9.31 14.89 1.98
N THR A 707 -10.18 14.13 2.63
CA THR A 707 -10.83 12.95 2.04
C THR A 707 -12.17 13.33 1.44
N LEU A 708 -12.71 12.52 0.53
CA LEU A 708 -14.02 12.80 -0.07
C LEU A 708 -15.15 12.81 0.97
N GLU A 709 -14.99 12.10 2.09
CA GLU A 709 -15.95 12.02 3.19
C GLU A 709 -16.03 13.31 4.01
N THR A 710 -14.95 14.06 4.09
CA THR A 710 -14.87 15.32 4.85
C THR A 710 -15.20 16.54 3.99
N LEU A 711 -15.31 16.36 2.66
CA LEU A 711 -15.52 17.42 1.69
C LEU A 711 -16.99 17.61 1.32
N GLU A 712 -17.50 18.80 1.61
CA GLU A 712 -18.85 19.25 1.32
C GLU A 712 -18.87 20.25 0.15
N LYS A 713 -19.96 20.26 -0.61
CA LYS A 713 -20.15 21.24 -1.70
C LYS A 713 -20.34 22.63 -1.09
N THR A 714 -19.71 23.64 -1.70
CA THR A 714 -19.91 25.04 -1.30
C THR A 714 -21.17 25.62 -1.95
N ASN A 715 -21.88 26.48 -1.21
CA ASN A 715 -23.04 27.24 -1.69
C ASN A 715 -22.64 28.64 -2.23
N ALA A 716 -21.34 28.88 -2.42
CA ALA A 716 -20.83 30.17 -2.88
C ALA A 716 -21.30 30.52 -4.29
N VAL A 717 -21.63 31.80 -4.52
CA VAL A 717 -22.06 32.32 -5.82
C VAL A 717 -20.89 32.35 -6.80
N ILE A 718 -21.06 31.75 -7.97
CA ILE A 718 -20.07 31.81 -9.06
C ILE A 718 -20.26 33.11 -9.84
N PHE A 719 -19.21 33.93 -9.90
CA PHE A 719 -19.21 35.17 -10.69
C PHE A 719 -18.64 34.94 -12.09
N PRO A 720 -19.10 35.69 -13.10
CA PRO A 720 -18.65 35.51 -14.49
C PRO A 720 -17.27 36.12 -14.77
N SER A 721 -16.82 37.09 -13.97
CA SER A 721 -15.48 37.69 -14.11
C SER A 721 -14.92 38.19 -12.77
N ALA A 722 -13.59 38.34 -12.72
CA ALA A 722 -12.89 38.90 -11.57
C ALA A 722 -13.32 40.34 -11.26
N GLN A 723 -13.63 41.13 -12.29
CA GLN A 723 -14.16 42.48 -12.14
C GLN A 723 -15.55 42.46 -11.51
N LYS A 724 -16.45 41.57 -11.96
CA LYS A 724 -17.81 41.47 -11.40
C LYS A 724 -17.83 41.10 -9.93
N ILE A 725 -16.97 40.18 -9.48
CA ILE A 725 -16.88 39.86 -8.05
C ILE A 725 -16.31 41.03 -7.24
N ARG A 726 -15.32 41.75 -7.78
CA ARG A 726 -14.76 42.95 -7.14
C ARG A 726 -15.79 44.07 -7.06
N ASP A 727 -16.50 44.36 -8.15
CA ASP A 727 -17.58 45.35 -8.17
C ASP A 727 -18.68 44.99 -7.18
N SER A 728 -19.02 43.71 -7.10
CA SER A 728 -20.00 43.20 -6.16
C SER A 728 -19.54 43.45 -4.72
N PHE A 729 -18.28 43.11 -4.39
CA PHE A 729 -17.66 43.42 -3.11
C PHE A 729 -17.66 44.92 -2.81
N GLU A 730 -17.21 45.76 -3.73
CA GLU A 730 -17.02 47.21 -3.50
C GLU A 730 -18.33 48.01 -3.46
N ASN A 731 -19.36 47.60 -4.22
CA ASN A 731 -20.58 48.42 -4.44
C ASN A 731 -21.87 47.84 -3.86
N THR A 732 -21.89 46.58 -3.39
CA THR A 732 -23.14 45.97 -2.88
C THR A 732 -23.22 46.10 -1.36
N ASP A 733 -24.35 46.56 -0.84
CA ASP A 733 -24.63 46.62 0.61
C ASP A 733 -24.46 45.26 1.31
N ASN A 734 -24.62 44.16 0.57
CA ASN A 734 -24.49 42.79 1.07
C ASN A 734 -23.09 42.43 1.59
N TYR A 735 -22.03 43.11 1.14
CA TYR A 735 -20.66 42.85 1.60
C TYR A 735 -20.07 43.95 2.46
N ASN A 736 -20.82 45.01 2.78
CA ASN A 736 -20.30 46.21 3.46
C ASN A 736 -20.12 46.07 4.98
N THR A 737 -19.63 44.92 5.46
CA THR A 737 -19.30 44.71 6.87
C THR A 737 -17.79 44.58 7.06
N LYS A 738 -17.30 44.89 8.25
CA LYS A 738 -15.88 44.70 8.62
C LYS A 738 -15.42 43.23 8.62
N TYR A 739 -16.34 42.29 8.41
CA TYR A 739 -16.06 40.85 8.38
C TYR A 739 -15.99 40.31 6.94
N HIS A 740 -16.24 41.12 5.93
CA HIS A 740 -16.13 40.69 4.53
C HIS A 740 -14.80 41.12 3.94
N PHE A 741 -14.18 40.19 3.21
CA PHE A 741 -12.89 40.40 2.58
C PHE A 741 -12.91 39.90 1.14
N TYR A 742 -12.35 40.69 0.24
CA TYR A 742 -12.02 40.28 -1.12
C TYR A 742 -10.64 39.64 -1.12
N GLY A 743 -10.56 38.38 -1.52
CA GLY A 743 -9.35 37.60 -1.67
C GLY A 743 -8.95 37.42 -3.14
N GLN A 744 -7.65 37.45 -3.43
CA GLN A 744 -7.10 37.13 -4.74
C GLN A 744 -5.78 36.38 -4.60
N THR A 745 -5.65 35.22 -5.25
CA THR A 745 -4.41 34.45 -5.26
C THR A 745 -4.11 33.83 -6.62
N THR A 746 -2.82 33.68 -6.93
CA THR A 746 -2.35 32.95 -8.10
C THR A 746 -2.02 31.52 -7.69
N LEU A 747 -2.72 30.56 -8.28
CA LEU A 747 -2.46 29.14 -8.13
C LEU A 747 -1.53 28.69 -9.24
N THR A 748 -0.37 28.15 -8.89
CA THR A 748 0.61 27.61 -9.85
C THR A 748 0.91 26.15 -9.53
N GLY A 749 1.22 25.37 -10.56
CA GLY A 749 1.64 23.97 -10.37
C GLY A 749 0.56 23.05 -9.78
N LEU A 750 -0.74 23.36 -9.97
CA LEU A 750 -1.82 22.51 -9.50
C LEU A 750 -1.74 21.13 -10.17
N LYS A 751 -1.60 20.09 -9.36
CA LYS A 751 -1.59 18.70 -9.83
C LYS A 751 -3.02 18.26 -10.17
N PRO A 752 -3.24 17.53 -11.28
CA PRO A 752 -4.52 16.93 -11.60
C PRO A 752 -5.04 16.09 -10.43
N HIS A 753 -6.33 16.20 -10.19
CA HIS A 753 -7.07 15.42 -9.22
C HIS A 753 -6.57 15.51 -7.76
N THR A 754 -5.76 16.51 -7.43
CA THR A 754 -5.29 16.76 -6.07
C THR A 754 -6.02 17.96 -5.48
N TRP A 755 -6.44 17.86 -4.21
CA TRP A 755 -7.04 18.97 -3.47
C TRP A 755 -5.95 19.91 -2.94
N ASN A 756 -6.04 21.18 -3.27
CA ASN A 756 -5.10 22.23 -2.84
C ASN A 756 -5.85 23.26 -1.98
N GLN A 757 -5.29 23.62 -0.83
CA GLN A 757 -5.91 24.57 0.08
C GLN A 757 -5.95 25.98 -0.55
N LEU A 758 -7.10 26.64 -0.47
CA LEU A 758 -7.21 28.07 -0.78
C LEU A 758 -6.75 28.91 0.42
N PRO A 759 -6.11 30.07 0.20
CA PRO A 759 -5.77 30.99 1.29
C PRO A 759 -7.01 31.39 2.09
N ALA A 760 -6.86 31.45 3.40
CA ALA A 760 -7.92 31.81 4.34
C ALA A 760 -7.41 32.80 5.41
N LEU A 761 -8.33 33.47 6.10
CA LEU A 761 -8.07 34.32 7.27
C LEU A 761 -8.40 33.57 8.58
N SER A 762 -9.33 32.63 8.53
CA SER A 762 -9.76 31.81 9.67
C SER A 762 -10.21 30.42 9.20
N VAL A 763 -10.26 29.45 10.12
CA VAL A 763 -10.99 28.18 9.89
C VAL A 763 -12.51 28.33 9.87
N SER A 764 -13.01 29.49 10.30
CA SER A 764 -14.45 29.82 10.29
C SER A 764 -14.84 30.66 9.07
N ASP A 765 -13.96 30.79 8.08
CA ASP A 765 -14.24 31.53 6.86
C ASP A 765 -15.44 30.92 6.13
N ARG A 766 -16.36 31.78 5.70
CA ARG A 766 -17.47 31.40 4.82
C ARG A 766 -17.25 31.96 3.43
N LEU A 767 -17.10 31.08 2.43
CA LEU A 767 -16.97 31.48 1.04
C LEU A 767 -18.34 31.94 0.52
N LEU A 768 -18.46 33.23 0.19
CA LEU A 768 -19.71 33.84 -0.28
C LEU A 768 -19.81 33.83 -1.80
N GLY A 769 -18.68 33.97 -2.49
CA GLY A 769 -18.62 33.88 -3.94
C GLY A 769 -17.20 33.81 -4.48
N TYR A 770 -17.06 33.36 -5.72
CA TYR A 770 -15.75 33.21 -6.37
C TYR A 770 -15.83 33.31 -7.88
N PHE A 771 -14.68 33.61 -8.49
CA PHE A 771 -14.38 33.51 -9.91
C PHE A 771 -13.00 32.89 -10.07
N SER A 772 -12.81 32.04 -11.08
CA SER A 772 -11.49 31.54 -11.45
C SER A 772 -11.30 31.58 -12.96
N ASN A 773 -10.10 31.97 -13.41
CA ASN A 773 -9.72 31.93 -14.82
C ASN A 773 -8.91 30.68 -15.20
N LEU A 774 -8.97 29.62 -14.39
CA LEU A 774 -8.30 28.36 -14.68
C LEU A 774 -8.79 27.77 -16.01
N HIS A 775 -7.86 27.37 -16.88
CA HIS A 775 -8.16 26.79 -18.20
C HIS A 775 -8.69 25.34 -18.15
N SER A 776 -8.81 24.76 -16.97
CA SER A 776 -9.27 23.39 -16.73
C SER A 776 -10.55 23.39 -15.92
N GLU A 777 -11.35 22.34 -16.05
CA GLU A 777 -12.48 22.13 -15.14
C GLU A 777 -11.96 22.02 -13.72
N TYR A 778 -12.60 22.75 -12.80
CA TYR A 778 -12.22 22.79 -11.41
C TYR A 778 -13.44 22.66 -10.51
N GLU A 779 -13.21 22.19 -9.29
CA GLU A 779 -14.21 22.06 -8.24
C GLU A 779 -13.65 22.67 -6.95
N ILE A 780 -14.48 23.42 -6.23
CA ILE A 780 -14.16 23.95 -4.89
C ILE A 780 -15.09 23.29 -3.88
N ARG A 781 -14.51 22.76 -2.80
CA ARG A 781 -15.25 22.14 -1.68
C ARG A 781 -14.77 22.67 -0.34
N TRP A 782 -15.66 22.64 0.64
CA TRP A 782 -15.35 22.94 2.03
C TRP A 782 -14.99 21.65 2.75
N ASP A 783 -13.91 21.64 3.53
CA ASP A 783 -13.53 20.50 4.34
C ASP A 783 -14.01 20.70 5.78
N ASN A 784 -14.99 19.91 6.22
CA ASN A 784 -15.61 20.04 7.54
C ASN A 784 -14.69 19.65 8.71
N THR A 785 -13.54 19.04 8.41
CA THR A 785 -12.55 18.64 9.41
C THR A 785 -11.51 19.73 9.66
N SER A 786 -10.92 20.30 8.60
CA SER A 786 -9.94 21.39 8.73
C SER A 786 -10.58 22.79 8.80
N GLY A 787 -11.80 22.95 8.29
CA GLY A 787 -12.50 24.23 8.18
C GLY A 787 -12.15 25.02 6.91
N TYR A 788 -11.22 24.53 6.07
CA TYR A 788 -10.75 25.26 4.89
C TYR A 788 -11.47 24.88 3.59
N TYR A 789 -11.38 25.76 2.59
CA TYR A 789 -11.78 25.46 1.23
C TYR A 789 -10.61 24.89 0.43
N TYR A 790 -10.91 23.88 -0.38
CA TYR A 790 -9.95 23.23 -1.25
C TYR A 790 -10.42 23.29 -2.70
N ILE A 791 -9.47 23.45 -3.62
CA ILE A 791 -9.70 23.41 -5.06
C ILE A 791 -9.02 22.18 -5.69
N LYS A 792 -9.74 21.52 -6.58
CA LYS A 792 -9.25 20.39 -7.38
C LYS A 792 -9.44 20.69 -8.85
N VAL A 793 -8.43 20.38 -9.67
CA VAL A 793 -8.44 20.59 -11.12
C VAL A 793 -8.38 19.27 -11.87
N SER A 794 -9.02 19.20 -13.03
CA SER A 794 -9.02 18.01 -13.91
C SER A 794 -7.72 17.84 -14.69
N LYS A 795 -7.01 18.94 -14.99
CA LYS A 795 -5.76 18.97 -15.76
C LYS A 795 -4.76 19.92 -15.11
N PRO A 796 -3.44 19.74 -15.36
CA PRO A 796 -2.45 20.65 -14.81
C PRO A 796 -2.75 22.07 -15.30
N SER A 797 -2.88 22.99 -14.36
CA SER A 797 -3.30 24.36 -14.67
C SER A 797 -2.65 25.35 -13.73
N SER A 798 -2.60 26.59 -14.18
CA SER A 798 -2.23 27.74 -13.37
C SER A 798 -3.21 28.86 -13.70
N GLY A 799 -3.50 29.71 -12.73
CA GLY A 799 -4.50 30.76 -12.89
C GLY A 799 -4.67 31.59 -11.63
N ILE A 800 -5.54 32.58 -11.72
CA ILE A 800 -5.97 33.46 -10.67
C ILE A 800 -7.34 33.00 -10.19
N ILE A 801 -7.52 32.98 -8.88
CA ILE A 801 -8.82 32.86 -8.24
C ILE A 801 -9.08 34.13 -7.43
N SER A 802 -10.24 34.73 -7.66
CA SER A 802 -10.76 35.88 -6.92
C SER A 802 -12.00 35.44 -6.16
N TYR A 803 -12.13 35.81 -4.89
CA TYR A 803 -13.21 35.32 -4.04
C TYR A 803 -13.57 36.31 -2.93
N VAL A 804 -14.78 36.19 -2.40
CA VAL A 804 -15.24 36.96 -1.24
C VAL A 804 -15.53 35.99 -0.11
N ILE A 805 -14.94 36.27 1.06
CA ILE A 805 -15.18 35.52 2.29
C ILE A 805 -15.79 36.41 3.36
N GLU A 806 -16.62 35.82 4.21
CA GLU A 806 -16.95 36.34 5.53
C GLU A 806 -16.02 35.66 6.56
N SER A 807 -15.14 36.44 7.18
CA SER A 807 -14.24 35.99 8.25
C SER A 807 -14.64 36.68 9.55
N LYS A 808 -15.22 35.92 10.47
CA LYS A 808 -15.50 36.40 11.83
C LYS A 808 -14.24 36.22 12.69
N PRO A 809 -13.96 37.13 13.62
CA PRO A 809 -12.85 36.96 14.56
C PRO A 809 -13.03 35.64 15.31
N GLU A 810 -11.95 34.89 15.40
CA GLU A 810 -11.96 33.59 16.08
C GLU A 810 -12.26 33.76 17.57
N PHE A 811 -12.98 32.79 18.13
CA PHE A 811 -13.29 32.77 19.55
C PHE A 811 -12.00 32.61 20.37
N THR A 812 -11.76 33.56 21.27
CA THR A 812 -10.73 33.41 22.31
C THR A 812 -11.18 32.30 23.28
N ILE A 813 -10.29 31.35 23.56
CA ILE A 813 -10.54 30.31 24.57
C ILE A 813 -10.74 31.01 25.93
N ALA A 814 -11.91 30.82 26.55
CA ALA A 814 -12.23 31.40 27.85
C ALA A 814 -11.26 30.86 28.93
N GLN A 815 -10.70 31.78 29.72
CA GLN A 815 -9.72 31.47 30.78
C GLN A 815 -10.44 31.01 32.06
N ASP A 816 -11.12 29.88 32.05
CA ASP A 816 -11.98 29.48 33.19
C ASP A 816 -11.31 28.57 34.22
N SER A 817 -10.04 28.16 34.05
CA SER A 817 -9.33 27.36 35.06
C SER A 817 -7.84 27.67 35.13
N SER A 818 -7.24 27.54 36.32
CA SER A 818 -5.80 27.75 36.54
C SER A 818 -4.98 26.61 35.92
N PRO A 819 -4.21 26.85 34.85
CA PRO A 819 -3.48 25.81 34.12
C PRO A 819 -2.17 25.40 34.80
N GLU A 820 -1.80 25.99 35.95
CA GLU A 820 -0.47 25.83 36.55
C GLU A 820 -0.13 24.37 36.91
N SER A 821 -1.12 23.62 37.38
CA SER A 821 -0.94 22.19 37.72
C SER A 821 -0.68 21.35 36.45
N LEU A 822 -1.45 21.56 35.39
CA LEU A 822 -1.30 20.85 34.11
C LEU A 822 -0.01 21.24 33.38
N MET A 823 0.37 22.51 33.43
CA MET A 823 1.64 22.99 32.88
C MET A 823 2.84 22.35 33.58
N THR A 824 2.75 22.13 34.89
CA THR A 824 3.79 21.43 35.66
C THR A 824 3.94 19.98 35.20
N LEU A 825 2.82 19.30 34.91
CA LEU A 825 2.84 17.95 34.34
C LEU A 825 3.43 17.94 32.93
N MET A 826 3.10 18.90 32.07
CA MET A 826 3.65 19.00 30.71
C MET A 826 5.17 19.17 30.69
N LYS A 827 5.77 19.87 31.66
CA LYS A 827 7.24 19.97 31.80
C LYS A 827 7.93 18.62 32.06
N SER A 828 7.20 17.62 32.55
CA SER A 828 7.73 16.29 32.83
C SER A 828 7.57 15.30 31.66
N LEU A 829 6.92 15.72 30.57
CA LEU A 829 6.83 14.93 29.35
C LEU A 829 8.17 14.89 28.63
N GLN A 830 8.47 13.76 28.00
CA GLN A 830 9.66 13.56 27.18
C GLN A 830 9.32 12.64 26.02
N PHE A 831 9.81 12.97 24.83
CA PHE A 831 9.77 12.11 23.66
C PHE A 831 10.91 11.09 23.67
N GLN A 832 10.60 9.86 23.28
CA GLN A 832 11.56 8.79 22.97
C GLN A 832 12.17 9.02 21.58
N SER A 833 13.23 8.26 21.25
CA SER A 833 13.90 8.35 19.94
C SER A 833 12.99 7.95 18.76
N ASP A 834 11.94 7.17 19.02
CA ASP A 834 10.93 6.77 18.03
C ASP A 834 9.79 7.80 17.86
N GLY A 835 9.87 8.94 18.55
CA GLY A 835 8.90 10.03 18.50
C GLY A 835 7.62 9.82 19.28
N THR A 836 7.51 8.77 20.08
CA THR A 836 6.39 8.61 21.04
C THR A 836 6.71 9.28 22.38
N LEU A 837 5.68 9.69 23.14
CA LEU A 837 5.88 10.18 24.52
C LEU A 837 6.18 9.02 25.49
N ILE A 838 7.14 9.22 26.39
CA ILE A 838 7.38 8.31 27.53
C ILE A 838 6.11 8.26 28.39
N LYS A 839 5.53 7.06 28.54
CA LYS A 839 4.30 6.80 29.30
C LYS A 839 4.52 6.86 30.82
N ASN A 840 4.88 8.04 31.33
CA ASN A 840 5.03 8.30 32.77
C ASN A 840 3.69 8.70 33.44
N LYS A 841 3.70 8.94 34.76
CA LYS A 841 2.50 9.32 35.50
C LYS A 841 1.82 10.59 34.96
N ALA A 842 2.61 11.57 34.50
CA ALA A 842 2.07 12.79 33.93
C ALA A 842 1.39 12.56 32.58
N TYR A 843 1.98 11.73 31.71
CA TYR A 843 1.36 11.32 30.44
C TYR A 843 0.00 10.67 30.70
N THR A 844 -0.06 9.67 31.58
CA THR A 844 -1.30 8.97 31.90
C THR A 844 -2.35 9.93 32.46
N TYR A 845 -1.96 10.85 33.34
CA TYR A 845 -2.88 11.83 33.92
C TYR A 845 -3.41 12.85 32.90
N LEU A 846 -2.55 13.35 32.01
CA LEU A 846 -2.93 14.32 30.98
C LEU A 846 -3.88 13.69 29.96
N LYS A 847 -3.67 12.42 29.62
CA LYS A 847 -4.52 11.69 28.67
C LYS A 847 -5.95 11.44 29.17
N THR A 848 -6.19 11.53 30.49
CA THR A 848 -7.55 11.40 31.05
C THR A 848 -8.24 12.75 31.25
N ARG A 849 -7.63 13.88 30.84
CA ARG A 849 -8.26 15.20 30.97
C ARG A 849 -9.26 15.41 29.82
N PRO A 850 -10.33 16.19 30.04
CA PRO A 850 -11.20 16.67 28.96
C PRO A 850 -10.39 17.38 27.87
N CYS A 851 -10.83 17.28 26.61
CA CYS A 851 -10.06 17.82 25.49
C CYS A 851 -9.91 19.35 25.61
N ASP A 852 -10.95 20.06 26.05
CA ASP A 852 -10.93 21.52 26.19
C ASP A 852 -9.89 22.00 27.23
N GLU A 853 -9.84 21.34 28.39
CA GLU A 853 -8.82 21.61 29.41
C GLU A 853 -7.41 21.37 28.87
N LEU A 854 -7.24 20.29 28.10
CA LEU A 854 -5.96 19.90 27.55
C LEU A 854 -5.51 20.85 26.43
N ILE A 855 -6.42 21.27 25.56
CA ILE A 855 -6.19 22.28 24.51
C ILE A 855 -5.75 23.60 25.14
N TYR A 856 -6.47 24.06 26.18
CA TYR A 856 -6.12 25.28 26.90
C TYR A 856 -4.74 25.16 27.56
N ALA A 857 -4.48 24.07 28.26
CA ALA A 857 -3.19 23.83 28.90
C ALA A 857 -2.03 23.75 27.89
N LEU A 858 -2.21 23.08 26.75
CA LEU A 858 -1.22 23.00 25.68
C LEU A 858 -0.95 24.37 25.05
N THR A 859 -2.01 25.17 24.89
CA THR A 859 -1.91 26.55 24.37
C THR A 859 -1.05 27.39 25.29
N GLN A 860 -1.36 27.43 26.59
CA GLN A 860 -0.57 28.16 27.57
C GLN A 860 0.86 27.61 27.71
N PHE A 861 1.03 26.29 27.59
CA PHE A 861 2.33 25.64 27.67
C PHE A 861 3.24 25.99 26.48
N CYS A 862 2.71 25.97 25.25
CA CYS A 862 3.46 26.26 24.03
C CYS A 862 3.57 27.76 23.72
N THR A 863 2.77 28.61 24.37
CA THR A 863 3.01 30.06 24.43
C THR A 863 4.19 30.33 25.35
N PHE A 864 5.38 30.35 24.75
CA PHE A 864 6.64 30.51 25.48
C PHE A 864 6.77 31.92 26.06
N PRO A 865 7.08 32.06 27.37
CA PRO A 865 7.15 33.35 28.05
C PRO A 865 8.42 34.14 27.71
N ASN A 866 9.46 33.47 27.19
CA ASN A 866 10.78 34.07 27.00
C ASN A 866 11.11 34.18 25.52
N SER A 867 11.42 35.39 25.06
CA SER A 867 11.88 35.67 23.70
C SER A 867 13.38 35.40 23.51
N ALA A 868 14.14 35.22 24.60
CA ALA A 868 15.57 34.95 24.54
C ALA A 868 15.86 33.62 23.84
N ILE A 869 16.52 33.70 22.68
CA ILE A 869 16.87 32.56 21.85
C ILE A 869 18.05 31.82 22.47
N LYS A 870 17.80 30.69 23.13
CA LYS A 870 18.85 29.71 23.40
C LYS A 870 19.00 28.82 22.17
N LYS A 871 20.24 28.57 21.74
CA LYS A 871 20.52 27.64 20.64
C LYS A 871 20.03 26.24 21.02
N ILE A 872 19.20 25.64 20.18
CA ILE A 872 18.68 24.28 20.35
C ILE A 872 19.32 23.40 19.27
N THR A 873 19.93 22.29 19.66
CA THR A 873 20.64 21.39 18.72
C THR A 873 20.40 19.93 19.08
N GLY A 874 20.45 19.04 18.09
CA GLY A 874 20.34 17.59 18.28
C GLY A 874 19.40 16.96 17.25
N SER A 875 19.00 15.72 17.51
CA SER A 875 17.94 15.07 16.75
C SER A 875 16.60 15.82 16.90
N PRO A 876 15.61 15.59 16.03
CA PRO A 876 14.26 16.13 16.20
C PRO A 876 13.67 15.95 17.61
N MET A 877 13.96 14.82 18.26
CA MET A 877 13.48 14.52 19.61
C MET A 877 14.26 15.26 20.69
N ASP A 878 15.56 15.42 20.50
CA ASP A 878 16.36 16.29 21.37
C ASP A 878 15.86 17.74 21.29
N ILE A 879 15.46 18.20 20.10
CA ILE A 879 14.88 19.53 19.89
C ILE A 879 13.55 19.65 20.63
N PHE A 880 12.60 18.70 20.47
CA PHE A 880 11.33 18.75 21.21
C PHE A 880 11.53 18.70 22.73
N ASN A 881 12.39 17.81 23.22
CA ASN A 881 12.67 17.69 24.65
C ASN A 881 13.32 18.98 25.21
N GLN A 882 14.18 19.64 24.43
CA GLN A 882 14.70 20.96 24.79
C GLN A 882 13.63 22.05 24.76
N LEU A 883 12.71 22.03 23.78
CA LEU A 883 11.58 22.98 23.72
C LEU A 883 10.66 22.82 24.93
N ILE A 884 10.35 21.59 25.37
CA ILE A 884 9.56 21.31 26.58
C ILE A 884 10.25 21.88 27.83
N LYS A 885 11.57 21.66 27.95
CA LYS A 885 12.35 22.05 29.13
C LYS A 885 12.60 23.56 29.21
N ILE A 886 13.04 24.16 28.10
CA ILE A 886 13.53 25.53 28.05
C ILE A 886 12.38 26.51 27.75
N ARG A 887 11.36 26.06 27.01
CA ARG A 887 10.22 26.87 26.57
C ARG A 887 10.68 28.16 25.88
N THR A 888 11.52 28.01 24.84
CA THR A 888 12.01 29.11 23.99
C THR A 888 12.01 28.66 22.53
N GLY A 889 11.60 29.53 21.60
CA GLY A 889 11.60 29.22 20.17
C GLY A 889 10.68 30.12 19.34
N ALA A 890 10.93 30.17 18.03
CA ALA A 890 10.07 30.85 17.05
C ALA A 890 8.68 30.19 16.91
N CYS A 891 7.72 30.86 16.27
CA CYS A 891 6.34 30.38 16.06
C CYS A 891 6.29 28.96 15.48
N ARG A 892 7.09 28.65 14.45
CA ARG A 892 7.17 27.30 13.87
C ARG A 892 7.56 26.20 14.86
N HIS A 893 8.40 26.49 15.85
CA HIS A 893 8.80 25.51 16.87
C HIS A 893 7.68 25.28 17.88
N ARG A 894 7.00 26.35 18.29
CA ARG A 894 5.87 26.30 19.21
C ARG A 894 4.73 25.48 18.61
N ALA A 895 4.37 25.78 17.36
CA ALA A 895 3.31 25.10 16.64
C ALA A 895 3.63 23.62 16.39
N LYS A 896 4.85 23.29 15.96
CA LYS A 896 5.30 21.90 15.83
C LYS A 896 5.30 21.15 17.17
N LEU A 897 5.74 21.78 18.26
CA LEU A 897 5.71 21.14 19.57
C LEU A 897 4.27 20.87 20.01
N PHE A 898 3.37 21.84 19.84
CA PHE A 898 1.96 21.69 20.19
C PHE A 898 1.35 20.50 19.43
N VAL A 899 1.49 20.44 18.10
CA VAL A 899 0.87 19.38 17.29
C VAL A 899 1.43 18.00 17.66
N ALA A 900 2.73 17.90 17.94
CA ALA A 900 3.35 16.66 18.40
C ALA A 900 2.79 16.21 19.75
N LEU A 901 2.69 17.12 20.73
CA LEU A 901 2.11 16.81 22.04
C LEU A 901 0.61 16.47 21.95
N ALA A 902 -0.15 17.24 21.18
CA ALA A 902 -1.57 17.02 20.93
C ALA A 902 -1.83 15.62 20.36
N SER A 903 -1.07 15.22 19.35
CA SER A 903 -1.19 13.89 18.73
C SER A 903 -0.92 12.76 19.73
N GLU A 904 0.13 12.87 20.56
CA GLU A 904 0.46 11.84 21.56
C GLU A 904 -0.54 11.76 22.71
N LEU A 905 -1.24 12.86 22.99
CA LEU A 905 -2.27 12.96 24.02
C LEU A 905 -3.68 12.67 23.50
N GLY A 906 -3.85 12.35 22.20
CA GLY A 906 -5.13 11.94 21.61
C GLY A 906 -5.99 13.09 21.06
N LEU A 907 -5.43 14.28 20.89
CA LEU A 907 -6.09 15.40 20.25
C LEU A 907 -5.82 15.41 18.74
N THR A 908 -6.82 15.84 17.96
CA THR A 908 -6.65 16.06 16.52
C THR A 908 -6.18 17.49 16.29
N ALA A 909 -4.92 17.66 15.91
CA ALA A 909 -4.34 18.96 15.63
C ALA A 909 -3.54 18.96 14.31
N SER A 910 -3.52 20.11 13.64
CA SER A 910 -2.73 20.34 12.43
C SER A 910 -1.95 21.65 12.55
N LEU A 911 -0.79 21.70 11.92
CA LEU A 911 0.05 22.89 11.81
C LEU A 911 -0.43 23.70 10.61
N ILE A 912 -0.64 25.00 10.75
CA ILE A 912 -0.87 25.89 9.62
C ILE A 912 0.28 26.85 9.52
N GLN A 913 0.71 27.15 8.31
CA GLN A 913 1.81 28.07 8.10
C GLN A 913 1.58 28.99 6.92
N ASN A 914 2.17 30.18 7.03
CA ASN A 914 2.49 31.04 5.91
C ASN A 914 4.01 31.33 5.93
N LYS A 915 4.47 32.28 5.12
CA LYS A 915 5.90 32.60 5.05
C LYS A 915 6.47 33.23 6.32
N ALA A 916 5.65 33.91 7.11
CA ALA A 916 6.07 34.69 8.27
C ALA A 916 5.69 34.05 9.62
N HIS A 917 4.63 33.25 9.66
CA HIS A 917 4.05 32.74 10.90
C HIS A 917 3.55 31.30 10.80
N SER A 918 3.39 30.66 11.96
CA SER A 918 2.82 29.33 12.08
C SER A 918 1.79 29.28 13.21
N PHE A 919 0.63 28.73 12.91
CA PHE A 919 -0.52 28.54 13.79
C PHE A 919 -0.75 27.05 14.03
N VAL A 920 -1.65 26.75 14.95
CA VAL A 920 -2.15 25.38 15.12
C VAL A 920 -3.66 25.39 14.98
N THR A 921 -4.20 24.46 14.22
CA THR A 921 -5.61 24.08 14.36
C THR A 921 -5.78 22.91 15.28
N VAL A 922 -6.85 22.94 16.04
CA VAL A 922 -7.26 21.83 16.89
C VAL A 922 -8.77 21.64 16.81
N LEU A 923 -9.18 20.37 16.76
CA LEU A 923 -10.58 19.97 16.80
C LEU A 923 -10.99 19.75 18.26
N ASP A 924 -12.00 20.48 18.73
CA ASP A 924 -12.54 20.30 20.08
C ASP A 924 -13.55 19.14 20.17
N GLU A 925 -14.10 18.89 21.37
CA GLU A 925 -15.08 17.81 21.59
C GLU A 925 -16.38 18.01 20.80
N THR A 926 -16.73 19.28 20.50
CA THR A 926 -17.88 19.65 19.67
C THR A 926 -17.62 19.51 18.18
N ARG A 927 -16.42 19.04 17.80
CA ARG A 927 -15.93 18.97 16.42
C ARG A 927 -15.85 20.33 15.74
N VAL A 928 -15.68 21.40 16.51
CA VAL A 928 -15.39 22.72 15.96
C VAL A 928 -13.88 22.88 15.86
N CYS A 929 -13.40 23.13 14.65
CA CYS A 929 -11.99 23.43 14.39
C CYS A 929 -11.69 24.86 14.85
N ARG A 930 -10.61 25.05 15.61
CA ARG A 930 -10.16 26.36 16.10
C ARG A 930 -8.71 26.57 15.72
N ALA A 931 -8.35 27.74 15.18
CA ALA A 931 -6.95 28.12 15.03
C ALA A 931 -6.45 28.85 16.27
N ILE A 932 -5.18 28.63 16.60
CA ILE A 932 -4.52 29.10 17.81
C ILE A 932 -3.18 29.71 17.43
N ASP A 933 -3.02 30.99 17.74
CA ASP A 933 -1.74 31.68 17.66
C ASP A 933 -0.96 31.50 18.97
N LEU A 934 0.15 30.76 18.90
CA LEU A 934 1.05 30.52 20.04
C LEU A 934 2.11 31.63 20.22
N GLY A 935 1.98 32.71 19.46
CA GLY A 935 2.92 33.81 19.37
C GLY A 935 4.23 33.41 18.68
N GLY A 936 5.18 34.33 18.65
CA GLY A 936 6.47 34.11 17.99
C GLY A 936 7.43 35.27 18.18
N ILE A 937 8.61 35.15 17.56
CA ILE A 937 9.53 36.27 17.45
C ILE A 937 8.94 37.24 16.42
N PRO A 938 8.86 38.55 16.71
CA PRO A 938 8.39 39.53 15.75
C PRO A 938 9.21 39.47 14.47
N VAL A 939 8.52 39.39 13.34
CA VAL A 939 9.12 39.42 12.00
C VAL A 939 8.73 40.73 11.35
N ARG A 940 9.67 41.39 10.66
CA ARG A 940 9.36 42.50 9.77
C ARG A 940 8.77 41.96 8.47
N ILE A 941 7.56 42.37 8.12
CA ILE A 941 6.97 42.02 6.84
C ILE A 941 6.99 43.24 5.96
N VAL A 942 7.49 43.07 4.74
CA VAL A 942 7.34 44.04 3.65
C VAL A 942 6.09 43.60 2.89
N GLU A 943 5.02 44.35 3.07
CA GLU A 943 3.75 44.10 2.38
C GLU A 943 3.88 44.53 0.93
N MET A 944 3.61 43.60 0.02
CA MET A 944 3.45 43.90 -1.40
C MET A 944 1.97 44.09 -1.69
N GLU A 945 1.63 45.10 -2.49
CA GLU A 945 0.25 45.35 -2.87
C GLU A 945 -0.37 44.13 -3.58
N MET A 946 -1.68 44.00 -3.40
CA MET A 946 -2.48 43.01 -4.13
C MET A 946 -2.33 43.27 -5.64
N PRO A 947 -2.06 42.24 -6.47
CA PRO A 947 -1.92 42.45 -7.90
C PRO A 947 -3.18 43.08 -8.48
N ASP A 948 -3.01 44.08 -9.35
CA ASP A 948 -4.12 44.62 -10.12
C ASP A 948 -4.85 43.48 -10.86
N LEU A 949 -6.17 43.66 -11.00
CA LEU A 949 -6.93 42.77 -11.85
C LEU A 949 -6.29 42.80 -13.24
N PRO A 950 -6.08 41.64 -13.89
CA PRO A 950 -5.67 41.64 -15.29
C PRO A 950 -6.72 42.47 -16.03
N GLU A 951 -6.29 43.53 -16.74
CA GLU A 951 -7.19 44.39 -17.50
C GLU A 951 -8.14 43.49 -18.30
N GLU A 952 -9.43 43.59 -18.00
CA GLU A 952 -10.44 42.85 -18.74
C GLU A 952 -10.31 43.35 -20.17
N ILE A 953 -9.76 42.53 -21.06
CA ILE A 953 -9.50 42.96 -22.42
C ILE A 953 -10.87 43.07 -23.07
N ILE A 954 -11.45 44.27 -23.02
CA ILE A 954 -12.73 44.59 -23.64
C ILE A 954 -12.55 44.32 -25.12
N VAL A 955 -13.08 43.20 -25.60
CA VAL A 955 -13.24 42.97 -27.02
C VAL A 955 -14.23 44.03 -27.49
N THR A 956 -13.74 45.11 -28.08
CA THR A 956 -14.60 46.11 -28.71
C THR A 956 -15.45 45.38 -29.75
N PRO A 957 -16.77 45.64 -29.84
CA PRO A 957 -17.66 45.02 -30.83
C PRO A 957 -17.15 45.11 -32.28
N ASP A 958 -16.26 46.08 -32.54
CA ASP A 958 -15.67 46.37 -33.84
C ASP A 958 -14.34 45.63 -34.12
N ASN A 959 -13.93 44.65 -33.30
CA ASN A 959 -12.78 43.81 -33.63
C ASN A 959 -13.22 42.64 -34.52
N PRO A 960 -12.86 42.62 -35.81
CA PRO A 960 -13.30 41.57 -36.74
C PRO A 960 -12.63 40.21 -36.47
N PHE A 961 -11.65 40.13 -35.56
CA PHE A 961 -10.86 38.92 -35.31
C PHE A 961 -11.15 38.33 -33.93
N GLN A 962 -11.77 37.15 -33.91
CA GLN A 962 -12.01 36.39 -32.69
C GLN A 962 -10.94 35.28 -32.53
N THR A 963 -10.32 35.20 -31.35
CA THR A 963 -9.45 34.08 -30.95
C THR A 963 -10.03 33.33 -29.76
N TRP A 964 -9.85 32.01 -29.71
CA TRP A 964 -10.30 31.21 -28.56
C TRP A 964 -9.34 31.34 -27.35
N ASN A 965 -8.07 31.66 -27.57
CA ASN A 965 -7.02 31.62 -26.56
C ASN A 965 -6.65 33.01 -25.97
N THR A 966 -7.54 33.59 -25.16
CA THR A 966 -7.33 34.61 -24.09
C THR A 966 -6.41 35.82 -24.30
N GLN A 967 -5.77 36.02 -25.46
CA GLN A 967 -5.16 37.28 -25.87
C GLN A 967 -5.89 37.77 -27.13
N PRO A 968 -6.73 38.80 -26.99
CA PRO A 968 -7.34 39.46 -28.12
C PRO A 968 -6.27 40.03 -29.05
N LEU A 969 -6.42 39.75 -30.33
CA LEU A 969 -5.60 40.35 -31.37
C LEU A 969 -5.91 41.86 -31.39
N LYS A 970 -4.88 42.69 -31.30
CA LYS A 970 -4.99 44.16 -31.39
C LYS A 970 -5.17 44.64 -32.84
N ALA A 971 -5.00 43.73 -33.79
CA ALA A 971 -5.20 43.96 -35.21
C ALA A 971 -6.60 44.53 -35.51
N ARG A 972 -6.63 45.54 -36.38
CA ARG A 972 -7.87 46.17 -36.88
C ARG A 972 -8.12 45.90 -38.36
N ASP A 973 -7.11 45.35 -39.04
CA ASP A 973 -7.13 44.97 -40.44
C ASP A 973 -6.21 43.76 -40.69
N MET A 974 -6.26 43.19 -41.89
CA MET A 974 -5.47 41.99 -42.23
C MET A 974 -3.96 42.22 -42.19
N THR A 975 -3.50 43.45 -42.43
CA THR A 975 -2.07 43.77 -42.45
C THR A 975 -1.50 43.84 -41.04
N SER A 976 -2.22 44.49 -40.13
CA SER A 976 -1.90 44.53 -38.70
C SER A 976 -2.04 43.14 -38.07
N LEU A 977 -3.00 42.32 -38.52
CA LEU A 977 -3.13 40.93 -38.09
C LEU A 977 -1.92 40.09 -38.49
N ALA A 978 -1.47 40.19 -39.74
CA ALA A 978 -0.27 39.50 -40.20
C ALA A 978 0.97 39.88 -39.35
N VAL A 979 1.16 41.17 -39.06
CA VAL A 979 2.28 41.65 -38.24
C VAL A 979 2.20 41.13 -36.80
N GLU A 980 1.01 41.11 -36.21
CA GLU A 980 0.80 40.64 -34.84
C GLU A 980 1.07 39.13 -34.70
N LEU A 981 0.61 38.33 -35.67
CA LEU A 981 0.92 36.90 -35.76
C LEU A 981 2.42 36.61 -35.97
N LYS A 982 3.21 37.58 -36.44
CA LYS A 982 4.68 37.46 -36.59
C LYS A 982 5.42 37.57 -35.27
N CYS A 983 4.93 38.42 -34.38
CA CYS A 983 5.62 38.80 -33.15
C CYS A 983 5.44 37.80 -32.01
N GLN A 984 4.41 36.94 -32.09
CA GLN A 984 4.17 35.92 -31.07
C GLN A 984 4.91 34.62 -31.43
N SER A 985 5.94 34.30 -30.65
CA SER A 985 6.81 33.15 -30.89
C SER A 985 6.07 31.82 -30.73
N PHE A 986 5.94 31.07 -31.84
CA PHE A 986 5.62 29.64 -31.93
C PHE A 986 4.30 29.11 -31.32
N GLN A 987 3.30 29.96 -31.06
CA GLN A 987 1.97 29.49 -30.62
C GLN A 987 1.00 29.33 -31.79
N ARG A 988 0.15 28.30 -31.74
CA ARG A 988 -0.96 28.12 -32.71
C ARG A 988 -2.09 29.05 -32.31
N HIS A 989 -2.60 29.84 -33.24
CA HIS A 989 -3.75 30.72 -33.03
C HIS A 989 -4.89 30.29 -33.95
N LEU A 990 -6.08 30.08 -33.38
CA LEU A 990 -7.30 29.90 -34.15
C LEU A 990 -7.89 31.27 -34.41
N VAL A 991 -8.01 31.66 -35.69
CA VAL A 991 -8.63 32.92 -36.11
C VAL A 991 -9.92 32.60 -36.87
N ILE A 992 -11.04 33.16 -36.40
CA ILE A 992 -12.33 33.05 -37.09
C ILE A 992 -12.43 34.21 -38.08
N LEU A 993 -12.63 33.88 -39.36
CA LEU A 993 -12.82 34.85 -40.44
C LEU A 993 -14.20 34.63 -41.05
N ASP A 994 -14.90 35.73 -41.32
CA ASP A 994 -16.31 35.80 -41.69
C ASP A 994 -16.60 35.39 -43.14
N ASN A 995 -15.62 35.47 -44.04
CA ASN A 995 -15.77 35.10 -45.45
C ASN A 995 -14.44 34.67 -46.12
N GLU A 996 -14.51 34.13 -47.34
CA GLU A 996 -13.32 33.69 -48.08
C GLU A 996 -12.42 34.85 -48.54
N GLU A 997 -12.98 36.03 -48.81
CA GLU A 997 -12.19 37.22 -49.17
C GLU A 997 -11.27 37.65 -48.03
N ALA A 998 -11.73 37.52 -46.77
CA ALA A 998 -10.95 37.80 -45.58
C ALA A 998 -9.76 36.83 -45.42
N ILE A 999 -9.93 35.55 -45.79
CA ILE A 999 -8.87 34.54 -45.77
C ILE A 999 -7.80 34.87 -46.82
N GLU A 1000 -8.21 35.18 -48.03
CA GLU A 1000 -7.30 35.57 -49.12
C GLU A 1000 -6.57 36.88 -48.81
N ALA A 1001 -7.25 37.85 -48.20
CA ALA A 1001 -6.64 39.10 -47.76
C ALA A 1001 -5.59 38.88 -46.65
N LEU A 1002 -5.85 37.98 -45.70
CA LEU A 1002 -4.85 37.59 -44.69
C LEU A 1002 -3.66 36.87 -45.32
N HIS A 1003 -3.92 35.92 -46.22
CA HIS A 1003 -2.87 35.19 -46.93
C HIS A 1003 -1.97 36.15 -47.72
N THR A 1004 -2.57 37.08 -48.46
CA THR A 1004 -1.86 38.12 -49.20
C THR A 1004 -1.01 38.99 -48.28
N ALA A 1005 -1.59 39.46 -47.16
CA ALA A 1005 -0.87 40.27 -46.17
C ALA A 1005 0.34 39.53 -45.54
N VAL A 1006 0.22 38.22 -45.31
CA VAL A 1006 1.27 37.37 -44.74
C VAL A 1006 2.39 37.12 -45.77
N VAL A 1007 2.03 36.89 -47.04
CA VAL A 1007 2.96 36.72 -48.15
C VAL A 1007 3.75 38.02 -48.40
N ASP A 1008 3.08 39.17 -48.47
CA ASP A 1008 3.70 40.49 -48.66
C ASP A 1008 4.71 40.84 -47.56
N LYS A 1009 4.50 40.33 -46.33
CA LYS A 1009 5.41 40.53 -45.19
C LYS A 1009 6.48 39.45 -45.05
N SER A 1010 6.62 38.58 -46.05
CA SER A 1010 7.61 37.48 -46.11
C SER A 1010 7.55 36.53 -44.92
N MET A 1011 6.35 36.24 -44.42
CA MET A 1011 6.16 35.38 -43.25
C MET A 1011 6.02 33.92 -43.67
N ARG A 1012 6.66 33.01 -42.92
CA ARG A 1012 6.50 31.55 -43.09
C ARG A 1012 5.40 31.04 -42.15
N CYS A 1013 4.15 31.31 -42.50
CA CYS A 1013 2.98 30.78 -41.78
C CYS A 1013 2.31 29.67 -42.61
N PHE A 1014 1.79 28.64 -41.94
CA PHE A 1014 0.98 27.61 -42.56
C PHE A 1014 -0.46 27.78 -42.10
N PHE A 1015 -1.38 27.97 -43.04
CA PHE A 1015 -2.81 28.02 -42.76
C PHE A 1015 -3.44 26.67 -43.12
N LYS A 1016 -4.24 26.10 -42.22
CA LYS A 1016 -5.03 24.89 -42.51
C LYS A 1016 -6.51 25.18 -42.34
N ARG A 1017 -7.30 25.02 -43.40
CA ARG A 1017 -8.77 25.18 -43.31
C ARG A 1017 -9.35 24.07 -42.41
N GLY A 1018 -10.09 24.46 -41.38
CA GLY A 1018 -10.83 23.56 -40.51
C GLY A 1018 -12.25 23.30 -41.02
N SER A 1019 -12.74 22.08 -40.91
CA SER A 1019 -14.17 21.79 -41.15
C SER A 1019 -15.00 22.41 -40.01
N PRO A 1020 -16.06 23.20 -40.30
CA PRO A 1020 -16.86 23.83 -39.25
C PRO A 1020 -17.64 22.79 -38.42
N PRO A 1021 -17.83 23.04 -37.10
CA PRO A 1021 -18.74 22.25 -36.29
C PRO A 1021 -20.18 22.40 -36.82
N PRO A 1022 -21.06 21.39 -36.62
CA PRO A 1022 -22.33 21.23 -37.35
C PRO A 1022 -23.40 22.32 -37.12
N GLN A 1023 -23.10 23.42 -36.43
CA GLN A 1023 -24.06 24.47 -36.06
C GLN A 1023 -23.75 25.88 -36.60
N ARG A 1024 -22.68 26.13 -37.38
CA ARG A 1024 -22.45 27.44 -38.04
C ARG A 1024 -21.83 27.30 -39.44
N ARG A 1025 -22.34 28.08 -40.42
CA ARG A 1025 -21.82 28.18 -41.79
C ARG A 1025 -20.77 29.30 -41.93
N GLU A 1026 -19.67 29.21 -41.20
CA GLU A 1026 -18.53 30.15 -41.29
C GLU A 1026 -17.22 29.39 -41.47
N GLY A 1027 -16.24 29.97 -42.17
CA GLY A 1027 -14.95 29.34 -42.48
C GLY A 1027 -13.98 29.41 -41.30
N LEU A 1028 -13.36 28.28 -40.93
CA LEU A 1028 -12.32 28.22 -39.89
C LEU A 1028 -10.92 28.11 -40.52
N VAL A 1029 -9.98 28.91 -40.03
CA VAL A 1029 -8.56 28.86 -40.43
C VAL A 1029 -7.70 28.57 -39.19
N TYR A 1030 -6.94 27.47 -39.23
CA TYR A 1030 -5.95 27.04 -38.24
C TYR A 1030 -4.55 27.52 -38.58
#